data_AF-A0A8H5XF03-F1
#
_entry.id   AF-A0A8H5XF03-F1
#
_cell.length_a   1.000
_cell.length_b   1.000
_cell.length_c   1.000
_cell.angle_alpha   90.00
_cell.angle_beta   90.00
_cell.angle_gamma   90.00
#
_symmetry.space_group_name_H-M   'P 1'
#
loop_
_entity.id
_entity.type
_entity.pdbx_description
1 polymer ?
#
loop_
_entity_poly.entity_id
_entity_poly.type
_entity_poly.pdbx_seq_one_letter_code
_entity_poly.pdbx_strand_id
1 'polypeptide(L)'
;MNIDYYGRIAESLQFDNIPVMIATNACFIIGFLQYTYAIRLLIREGQGPMPFWMQTFYVAHELTFVYLFAEAAPRYDYHWFFLSTSFSLAVWAGLEIFCMWYTIQSPKDRIATFSPLFGKQPTTSSILTYTFFLQLAMFAVVWILIEFLGAGSFMLTGALTNVLLIIGPTHEYLSRGSRNGLSIGFCLTNVACVIWTFAPFSLGAVVLPEIFDQRIMYVAGLILFGYSVWLTTVVASYSPKTATKGQPAPIWFAVSVTHLSRGKSTLRFNGRASPYFYGKISGDHCRNSKVLLITGYEGRSTLIGTSALMPLFALLTCAQNTNILEQHFGNDTDWYRDRVPIFECSDKSITDVYYYRWKIFRTHQRNVGSNGFISTEFLDNVSWQNKDWASLNDASIFHLNEGRWCRDPRYKQDYAKFMYSKNSNPRQYTEAMAAGVWNNYLVDGDPELSLSLLQSMQDNYEAWIKERFDESKGLFWIAPLQDATEYTIGSIDASGGRDGFTGGETFRPTFNSYQIANARAIANIAKIKGDQAVVDKYNDRAAALKKRMQDDLWNSTLNHFIDRYYVDNEFVKYWAPIRGRELAGMVPWTHDVPDDSEEYSKALEHIMDPERLAGPFGLRTVEPSYEHYMQVWRYEGDHVECHWNGPSWPYQTTQVLTALGNVLDHYPTSAKAVSVKNYISLLKQYATQHYNKDYGTLDLEENYDPDTGYPIVGLGRSHHYFHSGYIDLILSGFVGIRPRQDDVLEVHPLVDTEEISYFRAENVLYHGRNVTVQWDKMGNKYGEAGLKIQVDGQDVGSSDKLERLEIKLEREIVPVYRPIAKSIQLQADSSSPKVSSSIPNADQQRVHDVFDGRIWFWPEATIVNGFDTPEGNTDEQWVSIDFGSDQQAKRAEIAFYENVEQGFNVPASYRVQINDDGWKDVSGADYGKPVANGITKASWSAVSAGTWRIAVKPQEGSRTRLVEFSLFE
;
A
#
# COMPACT_ATOMS: atom_id res chain seq x y z
N MET A 1 4.32 12.44 4.76
CA MET A 1 4.78 13.86 4.82
C MET A 1 5.65 14.01 6.07
N ASN A 2 6.98 13.97 5.93
CA ASN A 2 7.91 14.09 7.07
C ASN A 2 8.00 15.57 7.51
N ILE A 3 7.18 15.97 8.47
CA ILE A 3 7.20 17.31 9.05
C ILE A 3 8.21 17.34 10.20
N ASP A 4 9.26 18.15 10.07
CA ASP A 4 10.16 18.44 11.18
C ASP A 4 9.49 19.42 12.16
N TYR A 5 8.69 18.86 13.06
CA TYR A 5 7.93 19.64 14.03
C TYR A 5 8.82 20.49 14.95
N TYR A 6 9.94 19.95 15.41
CA TYR A 6 10.82 20.67 16.34
C TYR A 6 11.57 21.79 15.63
N GLY A 7 12.07 21.54 14.42
CA GLY A 7 12.65 22.58 13.57
C GLY A 7 11.66 23.70 13.29
N ARG A 8 10.41 23.38 12.94
CA ARG A 8 9.36 24.39 12.71
C ARG A 8 9.04 25.23 13.95
N ILE A 9 8.99 24.60 15.12
CA ILE A 9 8.80 25.30 16.40
C ILE A 9 9.97 26.26 16.64
N ALA A 10 11.22 25.79 16.50
CA ALA A 10 12.40 26.62 16.71
C ALA A 10 12.49 27.77 15.68
N GLU A 11 12.16 27.53 14.42
CA GLU A 11 12.19 28.53 13.36
C GLU A 11 11.12 29.62 13.56
N SER A 12 9.89 29.21 13.90
CA SER A 12 8.73 30.13 13.91
C SER A 12 8.60 30.93 15.21
N LEU A 13 8.97 30.35 16.36
CA LEU A 13 8.77 30.94 17.69
C LEU A 13 9.95 31.82 18.11
N GLN A 14 10.21 32.86 17.35
CA GLN A 14 11.24 33.87 17.65
C GLN A 14 10.64 35.06 18.41
N PHE A 15 11.41 35.67 19.32
CA PHE A 15 10.92 36.79 20.15
C PHE A 15 10.56 38.05 19.35
N ASP A 16 11.18 38.24 18.18
CA ASP A 16 10.92 39.33 17.24
C ASP A 16 9.69 39.08 16.34
N ASN A 17 9.16 37.85 16.32
CA ASN A 17 7.92 37.49 15.63
C ASN A 17 6.68 37.82 16.48
N ILE A 18 6.31 39.11 16.48
CA ILE A 18 5.21 39.64 17.30
C ILE A 18 3.88 38.88 17.11
N PRO A 19 3.41 38.56 15.87
CA PRO A 19 2.17 37.80 15.69
C PRO A 19 2.19 36.41 16.34
N VAL A 20 3.30 35.67 16.20
CA VAL A 20 3.48 34.37 16.86
C VAL A 20 3.47 34.52 18.37
N MET A 21 4.16 35.52 18.92
CA MET A 21 4.16 35.75 20.37
C MET A 21 2.78 36.09 20.92
N ILE A 22 1.95 36.80 20.16
CA ILE A 22 0.54 37.06 20.53
C ILE A 22 -0.25 35.75 20.54
N ALA A 23 -0.14 34.93 19.49
CA ALA A 23 -0.83 33.66 19.38
C ALA A 23 -0.43 32.67 20.49
N THR A 24 0.88 32.57 20.78
CA THR A 24 1.42 31.76 21.88
C THR A 24 0.85 32.21 23.21
N ASN A 25 0.97 33.51 23.56
CA ASN A 25 0.47 34.01 24.83
C ASN A 25 -1.04 33.81 24.99
N ALA A 26 -1.83 34.05 23.94
CA ALA A 26 -3.27 33.84 23.97
C ALA A 26 -3.62 32.37 24.25
N CYS A 27 -2.94 31.41 23.59
CA CYS A 27 -3.15 29.98 23.80
C CYS A 27 -2.93 29.57 25.27
N PHE A 28 -1.78 29.95 25.86
CA PHE A 28 -1.47 29.62 27.26
C PHE A 28 -2.39 30.32 28.26
N ILE A 29 -2.73 31.61 28.04
CA ILE A 29 -3.63 32.35 28.94
C ILE A 29 -5.03 31.73 28.94
N ILE A 30 -5.55 31.34 27.77
CA ILE A 30 -6.87 30.72 27.67
C ILE A 30 -6.91 29.39 28.38
N GLY A 31 -5.91 28.52 28.17
CA GLY A 31 -5.77 27.27 28.92
C GLY A 31 -5.75 27.51 30.44
N PHE A 32 -4.99 28.52 30.89
CA PHE A 32 -4.88 28.85 32.31
C PHE A 32 -6.22 29.29 32.89
N LEU A 33 -6.99 30.08 32.12
CA LEU A 33 -8.32 30.51 32.53
C LEU A 33 -9.29 29.32 32.65
N GLN A 34 -9.23 28.34 31.73
CA GLN A 34 -10.06 27.13 31.80
C GLN A 34 -9.80 26.35 33.09
N TYR A 35 -8.54 26.12 33.43
CA TYR A 35 -8.16 25.45 34.68
C TYR A 35 -8.44 26.27 35.93
N THR A 36 -8.29 27.59 35.85
CA THR A 36 -8.66 28.49 36.94
C THR A 36 -10.16 28.36 37.27
N TYR A 37 -11.02 28.30 36.25
CA TYR A 37 -12.45 28.07 36.47
C TYR A 37 -12.71 26.67 37.03
N ALA A 38 -12.08 25.63 36.48
CA ALA A 38 -12.27 24.26 36.94
C ALA A 38 -11.90 24.09 38.42
N ILE A 39 -10.72 24.57 38.83
CA ILE A 39 -10.25 24.52 40.22
C ILE A 39 -11.15 25.34 41.14
N ARG A 40 -11.53 26.56 40.74
CA ARG A 40 -12.38 27.41 41.58
C ARG A 40 -13.77 26.81 41.78
N LEU A 41 -14.35 26.20 40.74
CA LEU A 41 -15.63 25.49 40.84
C LEU A 41 -15.50 24.28 41.74
N LEU A 42 -14.42 23.50 41.57
CA LEU A 42 -14.13 22.33 42.38
C LEU A 42 -13.99 22.68 43.87
N ILE A 43 -13.18 23.69 44.22
CA ILE A 43 -12.97 24.14 45.61
C ILE A 43 -14.23 24.77 46.21
N ARG A 44 -14.95 25.60 45.45
CA ARG A 44 -16.04 26.44 45.98
C ARG A 44 -17.39 25.75 45.98
N GLU A 45 -17.62 24.87 45.01
CA GLU A 45 -18.90 24.20 44.80
C GLU A 45 -18.83 22.68 45.06
N GLY A 46 -17.62 22.18 45.36
CA GLY A 46 -17.36 20.78 45.68
C GLY A 46 -17.50 19.85 44.48
N GLN A 47 -17.53 20.40 43.26
CA GLN A 47 -17.68 19.66 42.00
C GLN A 47 -17.11 20.47 40.84
N GLY A 48 -16.33 19.80 39.98
CA GLY A 48 -15.69 20.41 38.80
C GLY A 48 -16.47 20.25 37.49
N PRO A 49 -16.07 21.01 36.46
CA PRO A 49 -16.64 20.91 35.13
C PRO A 49 -16.02 19.76 34.31
N MET A 50 -14.86 19.20 34.67
CA MET A 50 -14.19 18.17 33.87
C MET A 50 -14.37 16.77 34.47
N PRO A 51 -14.63 15.73 33.67
CA PRO A 51 -14.67 14.36 34.14
C PRO A 51 -13.28 13.86 34.54
N PHE A 52 -13.24 12.87 35.44
CA PHE A 52 -12.00 12.39 36.06
C PHE A 52 -11.00 11.81 35.05
N TRP A 53 -11.46 11.08 34.03
CA TRP A 53 -10.59 10.49 33.02
C TRP A 53 -9.83 11.53 32.18
N MET A 54 -10.41 12.73 32.00
CA MET A 54 -9.74 13.80 31.26
C MET A 54 -8.52 14.30 32.02
N GLN A 55 -8.60 14.41 33.36
CA GLN A 55 -7.44 14.76 34.18
C GLN A 55 -6.32 13.73 34.02
N THR A 56 -6.66 12.43 33.98
CA THR A 56 -5.65 11.38 33.78
C THR A 56 -5.03 11.42 32.37
N PHE A 57 -5.81 11.77 31.35
CA PHE A 57 -5.32 11.94 29.98
C PHE A 57 -4.36 13.13 29.88
N TYR A 58 -4.74 14.27 30.45
CA TYR A 58 -3.91 15.46 30.40
C TYR A 58 -2.61 15.30 31.19
N VAL A 59 -2.62 14.65 32.37
CA VAL A 59 -1.39 14.36 33.11
C VAL A 59 -0.44 13.50 32.29
N ALA A 60 -0.96 12.50 31.56
CA ALA A 60 -0.15 11.66 30.69
C ALA A 60 0.43 12.46 29.51
N HIS A 61 -0.39 13.30 28.88
CA HIS A 61 0.02 14.15 27.76
C HIS A 61 1.10 15.15 28.17
N GLU A 62 0.85 15.91 29.23
CA GLU A 62 1.72 16.98 29.70
C GLU A 62 3.05 16.44 30.21
N LEU A 63 3.06 15.40 31.04
CA LEU A 63 4.32 14.80 31.51
C LEU A 63 5.14 14.16 30.38
N THR A 64 4.48 13.66 29.33
CA THR A 64 5.19 13.18 28.15
C THR A 64 5.88 14.32 27.42
N PHE A 65 5.21 15.45 27.19
CA PHE A 65 5.83 16.61 26.54
C PHE A 65 6.80 17.39 27.43
N VAL A 66 6.69 17.30 28.77
CA VAL A 66 7.75 17.76 29.70
C VAL A 66 9.06 17.05 29.36
N TYR A 67 9.03 15.72 29.24
CA TYR A 67 10.19 14.90 28.89
C TYR A 67 10.69 15.22 27.47
N LEU A 68 9.81 15.17 26.48
CA LEU A 68 10.19 15.35 25.07
C LEU A 68 10.77 16.75 24.79
N PHE A 69 10.21 17.82 25.37
CA PHE A 69 10.79 19.16 25.22
C PHE A 69 12.07 19.36 26.03
N ALA A 70 12.21 18.73 27.19
CA ALA A 70 13.47 18.75 27.93
C ALA A 70 14.59 18.03 27.16
N GLU A 71 14.26 16.93 26.47
CA GLU A 71 15.17 16.18 25.61
C GLU A 71 15.52 16.93 24.32
N ALA A 72 14.56 17.65 23.74
CA ALA A 72 14.77 18.45 22.54
C ALA A 72 15.59 19.72 22.80
N ALA A 73 15.46 20.35 23.97
CA ALA A 73 16.06 21.66 24.25
C ALA A 73 17.58 21.75 23.96
N PRO A 74 18.45 20.79 24.34
CA PRO A 74 19.88 20.84 24.00
C PRO A 74 20.17 20.76 22.49
N ARG A 75 19.28 20.15 21.69
CA ARG A 75 19.45 20.02 20.23
C ARG A 75 19.17 21.31 19.47
N TYR A 76 18.45 22.24 20.11
CA TYR A 76 18.03 23.51 19.53
C TYR A 76 18.54 24.70 20.36
N ASP A 77 19.80 24.63 20.82
CA ASP A 77 20.49 25.70 21.57
C ASP A 77 19.67 26.26 22.75
N TYR A 78 19.01 25.36 23.48
CA TYR A 78 18.17 25.72 24.63
C TYR A 78 17.06 26.73 24.28
N HIS A 79 16.48 26.61 23.08
CA HIS A 79 15.43 27.48 22.59
C HIS A 79 14.34 27.72 23.65
N TRP A 80 14.01 29.00 23.88
CA TRP A 80 13.19 29.44 25.01
C TRP A 80 11.84 28.74 25.05
N PHE A 81 11.24 28.43 23.90
CA PHE A 81 9.94 27.77 23.83
C PHE A 81 9.98 26.36 24.43
N PHE A 82 11.02 25.57 24.15
CA PHE A 82 11.14 24.20 24.67
C PHE A 82 11.34 24.21 26.20
N LEU A 83 12.21 25.09 26.69
CA LEU A 83 12.45 25.22 28.14
C LEU A 83 11.23 25.75 28.89
N SER A 84 10.65 26.85 28.42
CA SER A 84 9.51 27.49 29.10
C SER A 84 8.25 26.65 29.03
N THR A 85 8.00 25.98 27.90
CA THR A 85 6.85 25.08 27.75
C THR A 85 7.02 23.81 28.56
N SER A 86 8.21 23.19 28.57
CA SER A 86 8.49 22.04 29.46
C SER A 86 8.21 22.38 30.93
N PHE A 87 8.71 23.52 31.42
CA PHE A 87 8.43 23.97 32.78
C PHE A 87 6.93 24.24 33.01
N SER A 88 6.26 24.91 32.06
CA SER A 88 4.85 25.27 32.17
C SER A 88 3.95 24.03 32.20
N LEU A 89 4.23 23.02 31.38
CA LEU A 89 3.50 21.75 31.36
C LEU A 89 3.68 20.98 32.67
N ALA A 90 4.85 21.03 33.31
CA ALA A 90 5.05 20.43 34.63
C ALA A 90 4.18 21.10 35.71
N VAL A 91 4.03 22.43 35.65
CA VAL A 91 3.12 23.17 36.54
C VAL A 91 1.66 22.76 36.28
N TRP A 92 1.29 22.62 35.01
CA TRP A 92 -0.04 22.23 34.58
C TRP A 92 -0.41 20.83 35.05
N ALA A 93 0.50 19.86 34.91
CA ALA A 93 0.28 18.50 35.39
C ALA A 93 0.07 18.49 36.91
N GLY A 94 0.74 19.39 37.64
CA GLY A 94 0.50 19.61 39.07
C GLY A 94 -0.92 20.10 39.40
N LEU A 95 -1.49 20.99 38.57
CA LEU A 95 -2.87 21.47 38.72
C LEU A 95 -3.89 20.35 38.46
N GLU A 96 -3.58 19.47 37.53
CA GLU A 96 -4.42 18.32 37.16
C GLU A 96 -4.41 17.24 38.22
N ILE A 97 -3.22 16.91 38.73
CA ILE A 97 -3.03 16.05 39.90
C ILE A 97 -3.77 16.62 41.11
N PHE A 98 -3.74 17.95 41.31
CA PHE A 98 -4.53 18.60 42.36
C PHE A 98 -6.04 18.41 42.15
N CYS A 99 -6.55 18.54 40.91
CA CYS A 99 -7.96 18.29 40.60
C CYS A 99 -8.35 16.83 40.85
N MET A 100 -7.51 15.87 40.47
CA MET A 100 -7.70 14.45 40.75
C MET A 100 -7.74 14.18 42.25
N TRP A 101 -6.74 14.68 42.98
CA TRP A 101 -6.66 14.55 44.43
C TRP A 101 -7.90 15.13 45.10
N TYR A 102 -8.32 16.34 44.73
CA TYR A 102 -9.51 16.96 45.32
C TYR A 102 -10.78 16.17 45.01
N THR A 103 -10.93 15.65 43.79
CA THR A 103 -12.08 14.80 43.40
C THR A 103 -12.17 13.55 44.27
N ILE A 104 -11.03 12.92 44.59
CA ILE A 104 -10.97 11.74 45.45
C ILE A 104 -11.31 12.07 46.91
N GLN A 105 -10.92 13.26 47.39
CA GLN A 105 -11.12 13.68 48.78
C GLN A 105 -12.50 14.29 49.05
N SER A 106 -13.07 15.03 48.09
CA SER A 106 -14.37 15.68 48.23
C SER A 106 -15.49 14.64 48.29
N PRO A 107 -16.23 14.49 49.41
CA PRO A 107 -17.28 13.47 49.50
C PRO A 107 -18.35 13.62 48.42
N LYS A 108 -18.65 14.86 48.02
CA LYS A 108 -19.64 15.18 47.00
C LYS A 108 -19.17 14.74 45.61
N ASP A 109 -17.96 15.14 45.21
CA ASP A 109 -17.47 14.86 43.85
C ASP A 109 -17.01 13.41 43.69
N ARG A 110 -16.45 12.82 44.76
CA ARG A 110 -16.08 11.41 44.81
C ARG A 110 -17.29 10.52 44.55
N ILE A 111 -18.41 10.77 45.21
CA ILE A 111 -19.63 9.99 45.01
C ILE A 111 -20.16 10.22 43.59
N ALA A 112 -20.23 11.47 43.14
CA ALA A 112 -20.70 11.79 41.79
C ALA A 112 -19.89 11.08 40.70
N THR A 113 -18.57 11.07 40.84
CA THR A 113 -17.63 10.50 39.86
C THR A 113 -17.57 8.98 39.91
N PHE A 114 -17.45 8.39 41.11
CA PHE A 114 -17.08 6.97 41.24
C PHE A 114 -18.25 6.05 41.59
N SER A 115 -19.41 6.58 41.98
CA SER A 115 -20.57 5.74 42.27
C SER A 115 -21.16 4.98 41.07
N PRO A 116 -21.10 5.49 39.82
CA PRO A 116 -21.47 4.70 38.65
C PRO A 116 -20.54 3.49 38.42
N LEU A 117 -19.29 3.57 38.88
CA LEU A 117 -18.26 2.53 38.66
C LEU A 117 -18.20 1.50 39.80
N PHE A 118 -18.34 1.94 41.05
CA PHE A 118 -18.13 1.09 42.24
C PHE A 118 -19.33 1.06 43.20
N GLY A 119 -20.48 1.57 42.79
CA GLY A 119 -21.70 1.63 43.61
C GLY A 119 -21.71 2.78 44.62
N LYS A 120 -22.76 2.84 45.46
CA LYS A 120 -23.11 4.03 46.25
C LYS A 120 -22.05 4.52 47.26
N GLN A 121 -21.10 3.67 47.67
CA GLN A 121 -20.01 4.03 48.58
C GLN A 121 -18.66 3.46 48.09
N PRO A 122 -17.99 4.14 47.17
CA PRO A 122 -16.72 3.68 46.60
C PRO A 122 -15.61 3.73 47.67
N THR A 123 -14.90 2.63 47.91
CA THR A 123 -13.79 2.60 48.88
C THR A 123 -12.59 3.38 48.36
N THR A 124 -11.78 3.96 49.26
CA THR A 124 -10.59 4.74 48.86
C THR A 124 -9.58 3.86 48.13
N SER A 125 -9.46 2.59 48.55
CA SER A 125 -8.59 1.61 47.90
C SER A 125 -8.99 1.37 46.45
N SER A 126 -10.27 1.09 46.19
CA SER A 126 -10.79 0.85 44.82
C SER A 126 -10.58 2.06 43.90
N ILE A 127 -10.78 3.28 44.42
CA ILE A 127 -10.56 4.51 43.66
C ILE A 127 -9.08 4.70 43.32
N LEU A 128 -8.17 4.48 44.28
CA LEU A 128 -6.73 4.60 44.05
C LEU A 128 -6.23 3.55 43.05
N THR A 129 -6.69 2.30 43.16
CA THR A 129 -6.37 1.24 42.19
C THR A 129 -6.87 1.59 40.79
N TYR A 130 -8.12 2.05 40.67
CA TYR A 130 -8.68 2.50 39.40
C TYR A 130 -7.87 3.66 38.81
N THR A 131 -7.53 4.65 39.63
CA THR A 131 -6.75 5.82 39.20
C THR A 131 -5.37 5.40 38.68
N PHE A 132 -4.70 4.46 39.37
CA PHE A 132 -3.40 3.95 38.95
C PHE A 132 -3.45 3.28 37.57
N PHE A 133 -4.37 2.32 37.37
CA PHE A 133 -4.48 1.62 36.09
C PHE A 133 -5.00 2.52 34.97
N LEU A 134 -5.93 3.43 35.28
CA LEU A 134 -6.40 4.42 34.31
C LEU A 134 -5.25 5.34 33.88
N GLN A 135 -4.40 5.78 34.81
CA GLN A 135 -3.25 6.62 34.47
C GLN A 135 -2.26 5.89 33.56
N LEU A 136 -1.96 4.62 33.82
CA LEU A 136 -1.11 3.79 32.95
C LEU A 136 -1.72 3.62 31.55
N ALA A 137 -3.03 3.37 31.49
CA ALA A 137 -3.75 3.27 30.22
C ALA A 137 -3.69 4.61 29.45
N MET A 138 -3.81 5.75 30.12
CA MET A 138 -3.68 7.06 29.49
C MET A 138 -2.28 7.35 28.97
N PHE A 139 -1.23 6.92 29.68
CA PHE A 139 0.15 6.97 29.15
C PHE A 139 0.29 6.12 27.90
N ALA A 140 -0.25 4.90 27.88
CA ALA A 140 -0.24 4.07 26.68
C ALA A 140 -0.97 4.74 25.50
N VAL A 141 -2.17 5.30 25.74
CA VAL A 141 -2.92 6.04 24.71
C VAL A 141 -2.12 7.23 24.17
N VAL A 142 -1.52 8.03 25.05
CA VAL A 142 -0.72 9.20 24.67
C VAL A 142 0.54 8.80 23.91
N TRP A 143 1.26 7.77 24.35
CA TRP A 143 2.48 7.32 23.66
C TRP A 143 2.20 6.71 22.31
N ILE A 144 1.13 5.91 22.19
CA ILE A 144 0.68 5.40 20.89
C ILE A 144 0.30 6.57 19.98
N LEU A 145 -0.44 7.56 20.49
CA LEU A 145 -0.80 8.75 19.73
C LEU A 145 0.44 9.52 19.25
N ILE A 146 1.45 9.69 20.10
CA ILE A 146 2.70 10.37 19.77
C ILE A 146 3.54 9.55 18.79
N GLU A 147 3.55 8.23 18.90
CA GLU A 147 4.25 7.34 17.95
C GLU A 147 3.66 7.48 16.54
N PHE A 148 2.33 7.55 16.43
CA PHE A 148 1.66 7.77 15.14
C PHE A 148 1.85 9.17 14.57
N LEU A 149 1.92 10.20 15.42
CA LEU A 149 1.97 11.61 14.98
C LEU A 149 3.39 12.19 14.91
N GLY A 150 4.36 11.53 15.54
CA GLY A 150 5.75 11.98 15.71
C GLY A 150 5.99 12.69 17.05
N ALA A 151 7.22 12.56 17.57
CA ALA A 151 7.61 13.09 18.89
C ALA A 151 7.41 14.62 19.05
N GLY A 152 7.53 15.40 17.97
CA GLY A 152 7.33 16.85 18.01
C GLY A 152 5.88 17.32 17.79
N SER A 153 4.91 16.41 17.72
CA SER A 153 3.49 16.68 17.40
C SER A 153 2.69 17.46 18.47
N PHE A 154 3.37 18.24 19.32
CA PHE A 154 2.76 19.01 20.41
C PHE A 154 1.61 19.90 19.94
N MET A 155 1.74 20.59 18.80
CA MET A 155 0.68 21.48 18.31
C MET A 155 -0.58 20.72 17.89
N LEU A 156 -0.42 19.55 17.26
CA LEU A 156 -1.52 18.65 16.88
C LEU A 156 -2.22 18.07 18.11
N THR A 157 -1.44 17.49 19.01
CA THR A 157 -1.97 16.89 20.24
C THR A 157 -2.53 17.93 21.21
N GLY A 158 -1.98 19.16 21.21
CA GLY A 158 -2.52 20.32 21.92
C GLY A 158 -3.84 20.83 21.32
N ALA A 159 -4.01 20.77 20.00
CA ALA A 159 -5.32 21.03 19.40
C ALA A 159 -6.33 19.95 19.83
N LEU A 160 -5.93 18.68 19.88
CA LEU A 160 -6.77 17.58 20.37
C LEU A 160 -7.18 17.80 21.84
N THR A 161 -6.25 18.19 22.73
CA THR A 161 -6.60 18.46 24.14
C THR A 161 -7.63 19.57 24.27
N ASN A 162 -7.53 20.62 23.44
CA ASN A 162 -8.52 21.70 23.36
C ASN A 162 -9.89 21.20 22.86
N VAL A 163 -9.93 20.31 21.85
CA VAL A 163 -11.17 19.68 21.39
C VAL A 163 -11.81 18.85 22.50
N LEU A 164 -11.01 18.03 23.20
CA LEU A 164 -11.49 17.23 24.33
C LEU A 164 -12.02 18.11 25.46
N LEU A 165 -11.44 19.28 25.68
CA LEU A 165 -11.89 20.23 26.71
C LEU A 165 -13.26 20.84 26.40
N ILE A 166 -13.62 20.93 25.12
CA ILE A 166 -14.92 21.42 24.66
C ILE A 166 -15.97 20.30 24.68
N ILE A 167 -15.61 19.12 24.16
CA ILE A 167 -16.57 18.03 23.95
C ILE A 167 -16.71 17.15 25.19
N GLY A 168 -15.59 16.71 25.77
CA GLY A 168 -15.53 15.70 26.84
C GLY A 168 -16.45 16.01 28.03
N PRO A 169 -16.49 17.26 28.51
CA PRO A 169 -17.38 17.60 29.62
C PRO A 169 -18.89 17.68 29.29
N THR A 170 -19.27 17.63 28.02
CA THR A 170 -20.67 17.82 27.58
C THR A 170 -21.63 16.87 28.29
N HIS A 171 -21.27 15.59 28.35
CA HIS A 171 -22.14 14.58 28.93
C HIS A 171 -22.50 14.94 30.39
N GLU A 172 -21.50 15.36 31.16
CA GLU A 172 -21.68 15.83 32.53
C GLU A 172 -22.57 17.07 32.63
N TYR A 173 -22.46 18.01 31.68
CA TYR A 173 -23.24 19.25 31.70
C TYR A 173 -24.71 19.02 31.37
N LEU A 174 -24.97 18.14 30.42
CA LEU A 174 -26.32 17.82 29.97
C LEU A 174 -27.02 16.90 30.98
N SER A 175 -26.33 15.89 31.50
CA SER A 175 -26.92 14.96 32.49
C SER A 175 -27.29 15.65 33.80
N ARG A 176 -26.53 16.66 34.23
CA ARG A 176 -26.80 17.43 35.45
C ARG A 176 -28.00 18.35 35.33
N GLY A 177 -28.36 18.80 34.12
CA GLY A 177 -29.46 19.76 33.88
C GLY A 177 -29.39 21.04 34.73
N SER A 178 -28.20 21.41 35.22
CA SER A 178 -28.01 22.52 36.17
C SER A 178 -26.63 23.14 36.01
N ARG A 179 -26.45 24.35 36.54
CA ARG A 179 -25.13 25.03 36.50
C ARG A 179 -24.16 24.54 37.58
N ASN A 180 -24.51 23.56 38.41
CA ASN A 180 -23.67 23.13 39.54
C ASN A 180 -22.32 22.56 39.04
N GLY A 181 -21.20 23.11 39.54
CA GLY A 181 -19.86 22.75 39.06
C GLY A 181 -19.53 23.27 37.66
N LEU A 182 -20.31 24.22 37.13
CA LEU A 182 -20.12 24.84 35.81
C LEU A 182 -20.34 26.36 35.89
N SER A 183 -19.75 27.15 35.00
CA SER A 183 -20.02 28.60 34.95
C SER A 183 -20.10 29.10 33.51
N ILE A 184 -20.84 30.19 33.30
CA ILE A 184 -20.88 30.83 31.97
C ILE A 184 -19.49 31.36 31.60
N GLY A 185 -18.73 31.83 32.59
CA GLY A 185 -17.33 32.19 32.41
C GLY A 185 -16.49 31.06 31.80
N PHE A 186 -16.62 29.82 32.29
CA PHE A 186 -15.94 28.65 31.73
C PHE A 186 -16.38 28.37 30.28
N CYS A 187 -17.68 28.42 29.99
CA CYS A 187 -18.19 28.21 28.64
C CYS A 187 -17.70 29.28 27.64
N LEU A 188 -17.65 30.54 28.05
CA LEU A 188 -17.10 31.63 27.23
C LEU A 188 -15.60 31.46 26.99
N THR A 189 -14.85 30.94 27.98
CA THR A 189 -13.44 30.60 27.78
C THR A 189 -13.28 29.46 26.76
N ASN A 190 -14.19 28.48 26.72
CA ASN A 190 -14.18 27.44 25.69
C ASN A 190 -14.46 28.00 24.28
N VAL A 191 -15.36 28.98 24.16
CA VAL A 191 -15.56 29.70 22.88
C VAL A 191 -14.27 30.40 22.44
N ALA A 192 -13.59 31.08 23.37
CA ALA A 192 -12.30 31.71 23.08
C ALA A 192 -11.22 30.68 22.68
N CYS A 193 -11.19 29.51 23.34
CA CYS A 193 -10.29 28.40 23.04
C CYS A 193 -10.46 27.91 21.59
N VAL A 194 -11.70 27.73 21.11
CA VAL A 194 -11.95 27.35 19.71
C VAL A 194 -11.36 28.37 18.74
N ILE A 195 -11.64 29.66 18.97
CA ILE A 195 -11.17 30.74 18.10
C ILE A 195 -9.64 30.73 18.04
N TRP A 196 -8.97 30.67 19.19
CA TRP A 196 -7.50 30.71 19.26
C TRP A 196 -6.80 29.40 18.89
N THR A 197 -7.55 28.31 18.67
CA THR A 197 -7.02 27.04 18.17
C THR A 197 -7.15 26.93 16.66
N PHE A 198 -8.27 27.37 16.07
CA PHE A 198 -8.60 27.10 14.67
C PHE A 198 -8.69 28.34 13.76
N ALA A 199 -8.65 29.57 14.29
CA ALA A 199 -8.63 30.75 13.41
C ALA A 199 -7.31 30.84 12.61
N PRO A 200 -7.29 31.55 11.47
CA PRO A 200 -6.07 31.70 10.66
C PRO A 200 -4.87 32.33 11.37
N PHE A 201 -5.11 33.00 12.50
CA PHE A 201 -4.07 33.58 13.36
C PHE A 201 -3.69 32.70 14.56
N SER A 202 -4.18 31.46 14.63
CA SER A 202 -3.91 30.55 15.73
C SER A 202 -2.44 30.14 15.77
N LEU A 203 -1.97 29.72 16.95
CA LEU A 203 -0.60 29.25 17.12
C LEU A 203 -0.27 28.11 16.14
N GLY A 204 -1.20 27.16 15.96
CA GLY A 204 -1.06 26.08 15.00
C GLY A 204 -0.98 26.57 13.55
N ALA A 205 -1.85 27.50 13.14
CA ALA A 205 -1.86 28.03 11.77
C ALA A 205 -0.58 28.81 11.43
N VAL A 206 0.01 29.49 12.42
CA VAL A 206 1.22 30.27 12.19
C VAL A 206 2.50 29.41 12.24
N VAL A 207 2.55 28.40 13.11
CA VAL A 207 3.76 27.55 13.30
C VAL A 207 3.76 26.33 12.36
N LEU A 208 2.59 25.78 12.02
CA LEU A 208 2.40 24.61 11.15
C LEU A 208 1.24 24.84 10.15
N PRO A 209 1.38 25.81 9.23
CA PRO A 209 0.34 26.13 8.25
C PRO A 209 -0.04 24.94 7.37
N GLU A 210 0.89 24.02 7.09
CA GLU A 210 0.65 22.84 6.26
C GLU A 210 -0.45 21.94 6.83
N ILE A 211 -0.65 21.98 8.15
CA ILE A 211 -1.69 21.24 8.87
C ILE A 211 -2.87 22.16 9.21
N PHE A 212 -2.60 23.32 9.79
CA PHE A 212 -3.62 24.15 10.43
C PHE A 212 -4.22 25.24 9.51
N ASP A 213 -3.50 25.66 8.46
CA ASP A 213 -4.02 26.52 7.39
C ASP A 213 -4.64 25.68 6.26
N GLN A 214 -5.55 24.80 6.67
CA GLN A 214 -6.26 23.90 5.77
C GLN A 214 -7.76 24.12 5.93
N ARG A 215 -8.50 24.05 4.81
CA ARG A 215 -9.97 24.23 4.80
C ARG A 215 -10.67 23.35 5.82
N ILE A 216 -10.19 22.12 6.01
CA ILE A 216 -10.78 21.17 6.94
C ILE A 216 -10.63 21.62 8.40
N MET A 217 -9.51 22.24 8.77
CA MET A 217 -9.28 22.75 10.12
C MET A 217 -10.17 23.95 10.41
N TYR A 218 -10.40 24.82 9.43
CA TYR A 218 -11.37 25.91 9.55
C TYR A 218 -12.81 25.41 9.67
N VAL A 219 -13.19 24.39 8.91
CA VAL A 219 -14.52 23.76 9.04
C VAL A 219 -14.70 23.12 10.42
N ALA A 220 -13.71 22.37 10.90
CA ALA A 220 -13.72 21.80 12.25
C ALA A 220 -13.85 22.92 13.31
N GLY A 221 -13.10 24.01 13.16
CA GLY A 221 -13.21 25.20 13.99
C GLY A 221 -14.62 25.81 14.00
N LEU A 222 -15.26 25.96 12.83
CA LEU A 222 -16.63 26.48 12.73
C LEU A 222 -17.67 25.57 13.39
N ILE A 223 -17.52 24.26 13.25
CA ILE A 223 -18.39 23.26 13.91
C ILE A 223 -18.24 23.39 15.43
N LEU A 224 -17.00 23.38 15.93
CA LEU A 224 -16.72 23.51 17.37
C LEU A 224 -17.13 24.88 17.92
N PHE A 225 -17.06 25.92 17.10
CA PHE A 225 -17.53 27.26 17.48
C PHE A 225 -19.04 27.27 17.64
N GLY A 226 -19.79 26.76 16.66
CA GLY A 226 -21.25 26.61 16.77
C GLY A 226 -21.65 25.74 17.96
N TYR A 227 -20.92 24.65 18.19
CA TYR A 227 -21.15 23.74 19.31
C TYR A 227 -20.89 24.40 20.68
N SER A 228 -19.77 25.11 20.84
CA SER A 228 -19.43 25.81 22.09
C SER A 228 -20.37 26.99 22.38
N VAL A 229 -20.83 27.71 21.36
CA VAL A 229 -21.87 28.73 21.49
C VAL A 229 -23.18 28.09 21.93
N TRP A 230 -23.60 27.00 21.28
CA TRP A 230 -24.79 26.26 21.66
C TRP A 230 -24.73 25.79 23.12
N LEU A 231 -23.62 25.16 23.55
CA LEU A 231 -23.42 24.78 24.94
C LEU A 231 -23.53 25.98 25.89
N THR A 232 -22.95 27.12 25.52
CA THR A 232 -23.07 28.36 26.32
C THR A 232 -24.53 28.77 26.46
N THR A 233 -25.34 28.69 25.40
CA THR A 233 -26.78 29.00 25.47
C THR A 233 -27.57 28.01 26.32
N VAL A 234 -27.26 26.71 26.24
CA VAL A 234 -27.89 25.67 27.06
C VAL A 234 -27.60 25.94 28.53
N VAL A 235 -26.34 26.18 28.90
CA VAL A 235 -25.97 26.48 30.29
C VAL A 235 -26.58 27.80 30.74
N ALA A 236 -26.67 28.80 29.87
CA ALA A 236 -27.36 30.07 30.13
C ALA A 236 -28.89 29.92 30.30
N SER A 237 -29.49 28.82 29.85
CA SER A 237 -30.91 28.53 30.07
C SER A 237 -31.18 27.88 31.44
N TYR A 238 -30.20 27.20 32.03
CA TYR A 238 -30.35 26.59 33.35
C TYR A 238 -30.58 27.64 34.44
N SER A 239 -31.34 27.27 35.48
CA SER A 239 -31.67 28.16 36.60
C SER A 239 -30.42 28.76 37.26
N PRO A 240 -30.46 30.05 37.64
CA PRO A 240 -29.35 30.64 38.37
C PRO A 240 -29.14 29.97 39.75
N LYS A 241 -27.92 29.47 40.05
CA LYS A 241 -27.38 29.12 41.37
C LYS A 241 -27.78 30.15 42.43
N THR A 242 -28.59 29.71 43.38
CA THR A 242 -28.98 30.53 44.53
C THR A 242 -27.85 30.59 45.54
N ALA A 243 -27.55 31.78 46.08
CA ALA A 243 -26.60 31.92 47.17
C ALA A 243 -27.18 31.32 48.46
N THR A 244 -26.52 30.30 49.01
CA THR A 244 -26.92 29.68 50.28
C THR A 244 -26.36 30.48 51.45
N LYS A 245 -27.19 30.79 52.45
CA LYS A 245 -26.80 31.58 53.63
C LYS A 245 -25.68 30.84 54.41
N GLY A 246 -24.50 31.47 54.52
CA GLY A 246 -23.32 30.89 55.18
C GLY A 246 -22.29 30.22 54.25
N GLN A 247 -22.54 30.19 52.94
CA GLN A 247 -21.60 29.67 51.92
C GLN A 247 -21.07 30.80 51.02
N PRO A 248 -19.86 30.69 50.45
CA PRO A 248 -19.35 31.65 49.48
C PRO A 248 -20.25 31.77 48.25
N ALA A 249 -20.46 32.98 47.71
CA ALA A 249 -21.36 33.21 46.57
C ALA A 249 -21.04 32.32 45.33
N PRO A 250 -21.99 31.82 44.55
CA PRO A 250 -21.68 30.95 43.41
C PRO A 250 -20.87 31.66 42.29
N ILE A 251 -20.11 30.90 41.48
CA ILE A 251 -19.29 31.45 40.38
C ILE A 251 -20.14 31.60 39.12
N TRP A 252 -20.16 32.82 38.58
CA TRP A 252 -21.07 33.27 37.52
C TRP A 252 -20.40 33.67 36.20
N PHE A 253 -19.76 34.84 36.16
CA PHE A 253 -19.30 35.50 34.91
C PHE A 253 -17.89 36.13 34.98
N ALA A 254 -17.18 36.14 36.11
CA ALA A 254 -15.84 36.75 36.16
C ALA A 254 -14.90 36.17 37.23
N VAL A 255 -13.63 36.05 36.84
CA VAL A 255 -12.44 36.05 37.69
C VAL A 255 -12.06 37.51 37.92
N SER A 256 -12.32 38.07 39.11
CA SER A 256 -11.68 39.31 39.54
C SER A 256 -10.22 39.01 39.89
N VAL A 257 -9.27 39.51 39.09
CA VAL A 257 -7.83 39.52 39.39
C VAL A 257 -7.52 40.72 40.29
N THR A 258 -8.13 40.78 41.47
CA THR A 258 -7.78 41.75 42.52
C THR A 258 -8.22 41.16 43.84
N HIS A 259 -7.37 40.33 44.45
CA HIS A 259 -7.27 40.16 45.91
C HIS A 259 -6.00 39.39 46.27
N LEU A 260 -4.86 40.05 46.02
CA LEU A 260 -3.59 39.80 46.70
C LEU A 260 -3.05 41.15 47.22
N SER A 261 -3.82 41.83 48.08
CA SER A 261 -3.29 42.78 49.07
C SER A 261 -4.40 43.25 50.03
N ARG A 262 -3.97 43.65 51.22
CA ARG A 262 -4.68 43.77 52.50
C ARG A 262 -5.72 44.91 52.59
N GLY A 263 -6.73 44.71 53.44
CA GLY A 263 -7.09 45.65 54.53
C GLY A 263 -8.03 46.84 54.24
N LYS A 264 -9.19 46.83 54.92
CA LYS A 264 -10.01 47.95 55.46
C LYS A 264 -10.62 49.02 54.52
N SER A 265 -11.90 49.29 54.83
CA SER A 265 -12.67 50.56 54.78
C SER A 265 -13.22 51.15 53.46
N THR A 266 -14.57 51.21 53.44
CA THR A 266 -15.48 52.35 53.08
C THR A 266 -15.77 52.78 51.62
N LEU A 267 -17.04 52.57 51.22
CA LEU A 267 -18.06 53.56 50.71
C LEU A 267 -17.83 54.40 49.42
N ARG A 268 -18.61 54.13 48.34
CA ARG A 268 -19.77 54.92 47.79
C ARG A 268 -19.99 54.89 46.25
N PHE A 269 -21.24 54.51 45.87
CA PHE A 269 -22.21 54.99 44.85
C PHE A 269 -21.88 55.85 43.59
N ASN A 270 -22.51 55.46 42.45
CA ASN A 270 -23.42 56.20 41.51
C ASN A 270 -23.19 55.73 40.05
N GLY A 271 -24.13 55.55 39.11
CA GLY A 271 -25.59 55.65 39.00
C GLY A 271 -26.00 55.74 37.48
N ARG A 272 -27.21 55.25 37.13
CA ARG A 272 -28.06 55.60 35.93
C ARG A 272 -27.58 55.14 34.53
N ALA A 273 -28.41 54.82 33.53
CA ALA A 273 -29.86 54.86 33.29
C ALA A 273 -30.28 53.95 32.10
N SER A 274 -31.56 53.64 32.00
CA SER A 274 -32.37 53.33 30.80
C SER A 274 -33.57 54.32 30.86
N PRO A 275 -34.36 54.71 29.79
CA PRO A 275 -35.16 53.79 28.95
C PRO A 275 -35.81 54.26 27.58
N TYR A 276 -36.53 53.32 26.90
CA TYR A 276 -37.78 53.45 26.07
C TYR A 276 -37.78 54.10 24.64
N PHE A 277 -38.68 53.86 23.63
CA PHE A 277 -39.97 53.13 23.41
C PHE A 277 -40.29 52.97 21.86
N TYR A 278 -40.92 51.85 21.44
CA TYR A 278 -41.95 51.51 20.38
C TYR A 278 -42.01 51.96 18.88
N GLY A 279 -42.57 51.05 18.05
CA GLY A 279 -43.39 51.34 16.84
C GLY A 279 -43.96 50.08 16.13
N LYS A 280 -45.29 50.00 15.91
CA LYS A 280 -46.17 48.84 15.54
C LYS A 280 -46.71 48.99 14.08
N ILE A 281 -46.95 47.91 13.30
CA ILE A 281 -48.01 47.85 12.23
C ILE A 281 -48.58 46.41 12.03
N SER A 282 -49.92 46.32 11.93
CA SER A 282 -50.88 45.22 11.63
C SER A 282 -50.99 44.91 10.10
N GLY A 283 -51.59 43.86 9.52
CA GLY A 283 -52.47 42.76 9.90
C GLY A 283 -52.92 42.00 8.62
N ASP A 284 -53.41 40.77 8.83
CA ASP A 284 -54.40 39.94 8.08
C ASP A 284 -54.14 39.16 6.76
N HIS A 285 -54.32 37.83 6.92
CA HIS A 285 -54.88 36.75 6.05
C HIS A 285 -54.05 36.27 4.82
N CYS A 286 -53.80 34.96 4.55
CA CYS A 286 -54.51 33.72 4.86
C CYS A 286 -53.62 32.44 4.68
N ARG A 287 -53.79 31.41 5.55
CA ARG A 287 -53.71 29.91 5.40
C ARG A 287 -52.51 29.25 4.68
N ASN A 288 -51.87 28.16 5.11
CA ASN A 288 -52.02 27.03 6.07
C ASN A 288 -50.58 26.66 6.54
N SER A 289 -50.22 26.04 7.67
CA SER A 289 -50.84 25.04 8.54
C SER A 289 -50.23 25.18 9.95
N LYS A 290 -51.03 25.09 11.02
CA LYS A 290 -50.55 24.96 12.40
C LYS A 290 -50.53 23.49 12.80
N VAL A 291 -49.38 23.08 13.31
CA VAL A 291 -49.13 21.90 14.13
C VAL A 291 -49.84 22.06 15.48
N LEU A 292 -50.59 21.05 15.91
CA LEU A 292 -51.12 20.92 17.27
C LEU A 292 -50.70 19.56 17.87
N LEU A 293 -49.65 19.65 18.69
CA LEU A 293 -49.35 18.99 19.96
C LEU A 293 -50.30 17.90 20.56
N ILE A 294 -49.62 16.81 20.98
CA ILE A 294 -49.79 15.83 22.09
C ILE A 294 -50.86 14.72 22.03
N THR A 295 -50.42 13.46 21.99
CA THR A 295 -50.34 12.48 23.12
C THR A 295 -50.44 11.05 22.58
N GLY A 296 -49.61 10.13 23.09
CA GLY A 296 -49.76 8.70 22.81
C GLY A 296 -48.48 7.90 23.01
N TYR A 297 -48.35 7.33 24.20
CA TYR A 297 -47.33 6.38 24.63
C TYR A 297 -47.44 5.05 23.85
N GLU A 298 -46.31 4.47 23.44
CA GLU A 298 -45.89 3.05 23.61
C GLU A 298 -44.99 2.53 22.47
N GLY A 299 -43.80 2.03 22.86
CA GLY A 299 -43.16 0.88 22.20
C GLY A 299 -42.18 1.12 21.04
N ARG A 300 -40.89 1.10 21.40
CA ARG A 300 -39.69 0.61 20.66
C ARG A 300 -38.57 1.63 20.52
N SER A 301 -37.54 1.44 21.33
CA SER A 301 -36.20 1.99 21.20
C SER A 301 -35.58 1.60 19.85
N THR A 302 -35.47 2.55 18.93
CA THR A 302 -34.63 2.44 17.74
C THR A 302 -33.41 3.33 17.94
N LEU A 303 -32.22 2.71 17.89
CA LEU A 303 -30.93 3.39 17.82
C LEU A 303 -30.93 4.34 16.62
N ILE A 304 -30.87 5.65 16.89
CA ILE A 304 -30.40 6.64 15.92
C ILE A 304 -28.96 6.94 16.33
N GLY A 305 -27.98 6.33 15.67
CA GLY A 305 -26.59 6.52 16.02
C GLY A 305 -25.62 5.68 15.19
N THR A 306 -25.44 6.00 13.91
CA THR A 306 -24.29 5.53 13.11
C THR A 306 -23.89 6.45 11.95
N SER A 307 -24.57 7.57 11.68
CA SER A 307 -24.35 8.34 10.44
C SER A 307 -23.31 9.47 10.51
N ALA A 308 -22.68 9.71 11.66
CA ALA A 308 -21.74 10.84 11.85
C ALA A 308 -20.26 10.44 11.95
N LEU A 309 -19.93 9.15 11.81
CA LEU A 309 -18.57 8.60 11.97
C LEU A 309 -17.89 8.20 10.65
N MET A 310 -18.60 8.15 9.53
CA MET A 310 -18.04 7.76 8.23
C MET A 310 -16.84 8.61 7.75
N PRO A 311 -16.78 9.94 7.96
CA PRO A 311 -15.62 10.73 7.54
C PRO A 311 -14.35 10.42 8.35
N LEU A 312 -14.51 9.94 9.59
CA LEU A 312 -13.39 9.63 10.48
C LEU A 312 -12.73 8.29 10.10
N PHE A 313 -13.54 7.30 9.71
CA PHE A 313 -13.04 6.00 9.22
C PHE A 313 -12.33 6.13 7.86
N ALA A 314 -12.80 7.02 6.97
CA ALA A 314 -12.11 7.29 5.69
C ALA A 314 -10.76 8.01 5.89
N LEU A 315 -10.63 8.87 6.90
CA LEU A 315 -9.36 9.54 7.24
C LEU A 315 -8.38 8.60 7.96
N LEU A 316 -8.87 7.71 8.83
CA LEU A 316 -8.05 6.71 9.51
C LEU A 316 -7.52 5.61 8.57
N THR A 317 -8.35 5.15 7.62
CA THR A 317 -7.92 4.21 6.56
C THR A 317 -6.90 4.86 5.63
N CYS A 318 -7.13 6.10 5.18
CA CYS A 318 -6.17 6.82 4.34
C CYS A 318 -4.82 7.08 5.05
N ALA A 319 -4.83 7.32 6.37
CA ALA A 319 -3.62 7.47 7.18
C ALA A 319 -2.88 6.13 7.40
N GLN A 320 -3.60 5.02 7.66
CA GLN A 320 -3.02 3.67 7.75
C GLN A 320 -2.42 3.21 6.42
N ASN A 321 -3.09 3.53 5.31
CA ASN A 321 -2.65 3.24 3.94
C ASN A 321 -1.39 3.99 3.54
N THR A 322 -1.24 5.23 4.01
CA THR A 322 -0.01 5.99 3.79
C THR A 322 1.14 5.42 4.60
N ASN A 323 0.88 4.96 5.83
CA ASN A 323 1.89 4.38 6.71
C ASN A 323 2.47 3.06 6.17
N ILE A 324 1.63 2.12 5.71
CA ILE A 324 2.10 0.82 5.21
C ILE A 324 2.94 0.96 3.94
N LEU A 325 2.57 1.85 3.01
CA LEU A 325 3.36 2.09 1.80
C LEU A 325 4.69 2.77 2.13
N GLU A 326 4.70 3.80 3.01
CA GLU A 326 5.93 4.47 3.46
C GLU A 326 6.87 3.49 4.18
N GLN A 327 6.32 2.56 4.99
CA GLN A 327 7.08 1.51 5.66
C GLN A 327 7.78 0.56 4.67
N HIS A 328 7.09 0.13 3.63
CA HIS A 328 7.65 -0.85 2.69
C HIS A 328 8.48 -0.22 1.57
N PHE A 329 8.15 0.98 1.11
CA PHE A 329 8.75 1.60 -0.08
C PHE A 329 9.60 2.85 0.23
N GLY A 330 9.56 3.37 1.46
CA GLY A 330 10.35 4.54 1.85
C GLY A 330 10.08 5.75 0.96
N ASN A 331 11.14 6.43 0.52
CA ASN A 331 11.04 7.60 -0.37
C ASN A 331 10.45 7.28 -1.75
N ASP A 332 10.37 6.00 -2.11
CA ASP A 332 9.89 5.55 -3.40
C ASP A 332 8.36 5.39 -3.46
N THR A 333 7.70 5.59 -2.31
CA THR A 333 6.25 5.43 -2.08
C THR A 333 5.36 6.14 -3.10
N ASP A 334 5.77 7.32 -3.57
CA ASP A 334 4.94 8.14 -4.47
C ASP A 334 4.62 7.46 -5.80
N TRP A 335 5.48 6.54 -6.26
CA TRP A 335 5.17 5.75 -7.45
C TRP A 335 4.06 4.73 -7.15
N TYR A 336 4.15 4.04 -6.00
CA TYR A 336 3.27 2.94 -5.62
C TYR A 336 1.87 3.42 -5.21
N ARG A 337 1.78 4.57 -4.55
CA ARG A 337 0.54 5.13 -3.95
C ARG A 337 -0.67 5.10 -4.89
N ASP A 338 -0.47 5.45 -6.15
CA ASP A 338 -1.55 5.52 -7.14
C ASP A 338 -1.62 4.27 -8.03
N ARG A 339 -0.70 3.30 -7.86
CA ARG A 339 -0.48 2.17 -8.77
C ARG A 339 -0.82 0.81 -8.20
N VAL A 340 -0.71 0.62 -6.89
CA VAL A 340 -0.82 -0.72 -6.29
C VAL A 340 -2.02 -0.82 -5.34
N PRO A 341 -2.73 -1.96 -5.31
CA PRO A 341 -3.67 -2.25 -4.24
C PRO A 341 -2.93 -2.41 -2.91
N ILE A 342 -3.59 -2.05 -1.82
CA ILE A 342 -3.04 -2.11 -0.47
C ILE A 342 -3.54 -3.40 0.17
N PHE A 343 -2.65 -4.14 0.81
CA PHE A 343 -2.99 -5.42 1.42
C PHE A 343 -2.32 -5.59 2.78
N GLU A 344 -3.05 -6.15 3.74
CA GLU A 344 -2.48 -6.72 4.95
C GLU A 344 -3.29 -7.95 5.39
N CYS A 345 -2.64 -8.86 6.11
CA CYS A 345 -3.31 -9.95 6.81
C CYS A 345 -2.61 -10.27 8.13
N SER A 346 -3.18 -11.18 8.92
CA SER A 346 -2.59 -11.56 10.20
C SER A 346 -1.29 -12.36 10.10
N ASP A 347 -0.90 -12.82 8.90
CA ASP A 347 0.43 -13.39 8.64
C ASP A 347 1.36 -12.32 8.04
N LYS A 348 2.39 -11.95 8.81
CA LYS A 348 3.32 -10.90 8.41
C LYS A 348 4.12 -11.29 7.16
N SER A 349 4.48 -12.57 6.98
CA SER A 349 5.29 -12.99 5.84
C SER A 349 4.54 -12.81 4.51
N ILE A 350 3.25 -13.13 4.48
CA ILE A 350 2.39 -12.92 3.31
C ILE A 350 2.31 -11.42 2.99
N THR A 351 2.14 -10.58 4.01
CA THR A 351 2.06 -9.12 3.84
C THR A 351 3.39 -8.54 3.33
N ASP A 352 4.51 -8.91 3.94
CA ASP A 352 5.85 -8.43 3.55
C ASP A 352 6.19 -8.82 2.10
N VAL A 353 5.93 -10.09 1.74
CA VAL A 353 6.19 -10.59 0.38
C VAL A 353 5.28 -9.93 -0.64
N TYR A 354 4.02 -9.64 -0.31
CA TYR A 354 3.13 -8.88 -1.20
C TYR A 354 3.74 -7.53 -1.61
N TYR A 355 4.25 -6.75 -0.66
CA TYR A 355 4.88 -5.46 -0.98
C TYR A 355 6.25 -5.61 -1.65
N TYR A 356 7.03 -6.62 -1.25
CA TYR A 356 8.29 -6.96 -1.92
C TYR A 356 8.08 -7.29 -3.41
N ARG A 357 7.02 -8.02 -3.72
CA ARG A 357 6.68 -8.40 -5.09
C ARG A 357 6.21 -7.22 -5.94
N TRP A 358 5.62 -6.20 -5.32
CA TRP A 358 5.42 -4.91 -5.99
C TRP A 358 6.74 -4.17 -6.28
N LYS A 359 7.77 -4.30 -5.42
CA LYS A 359 9.12 -3.79 -5.75
C LYS A 359 9.70 -4.49 -6.96
N ILE A 360 9.64 -5.83 -7.00
CA ILE A 360 10.06 -6.61 -8.18
C ILE A 360 9.30 -6.13 -9.41
N PHE A 361 7.96 -6.08 -9.35
CA PHE A 361 7.16 -5.62 -10.47
C PHE A 361 7.64 -4.26 -11.01
N ARG A 362 7.82 -3.27 -10.13
CA ARG A 362 8.29 -1.94 -10.50
C ARG A 362 9.69 -1.97 -11.13
N THR A 363 10.63 -2.61 -10.46
CA THR A 363 12.04 -2.73 -10.86
C THR A 363 12.15 -3.28 -12.29
N HIS A 364 11.27 -4.20 -12.65
CA HIS A 364 11.25 -4.82 -13.98
C HIS A 364 10.43 -4.05 -15.03
N GLN A 365 9.85 -2.89 -14.69
CA GLN A 365 9.18 -2.03 -15.68
C GLN A 365 10.19 -1.18 -16.44
N ARG A 366 10.73 -1.74 -17.53
CA ARG A 366 11.65 -1.01 -18.42
C ARG A 366 10.87 -0.08 -19.35
N ASN A 367 11.20 1.20 -19.33
CA ASN A 367 10.71 2.19 -20.29
C ASN A 367 11.49 2.08 -21.61
N VAL A 368 10.80 1.75 -22.70
CA VAL A 368 11.39 1.59 -24.04
C VAL A 368 11.03 2.77 -24.95
N GLY A 369 10.82 3.95 -24.34
CA GLY A 369 10.57 5.22 -24.99
C GLY A 369 9.21 5.26 -25.69
N SER A 370 9.22 5.53 -27.00
CA SER A 370 7.99 5.60 -27.80
C SER A 370 7.22 4.27 -27.90
N ASN A 371 7.85 3.13 -27.55
CA ASN A 371 7.21 1.82 -27.54
C ASN A 371 6.53 1.50 -26.19
N GLY A 372 6.55 2.43 -25.22
CA GLY A 372 5.90 2.27 -23.92
C GLY A 372 6.77 1.52 -22.90
N PHE A 373 6.14 0.66 -22.09
CA PHE A 373 6.81 -0.16 -21.08
C PHE A 373 6.80 -1.64 -21.43
N ILE A 374 7.85 -2.35 -21.00
CA ILE A 374 7.89 -3.82 -20.98
C ILE A 374 8.24 -4.32 -19.58
N SER A 375 7.79 -5.53 -19.23
CA SER A 375 8.32 -6.26 -18.08
C SER A 375 9.51 -7.10 -18.51
N THR A 376 10.68 -6.85 -17.92
CA THR A 376 11.86 -7.72 -18.07
C THR A 376 11.80 -8.87 -17.09
N GLU A 377 12.54 -9.94 -17.36
CA GLU A 377 12.63 -11.11 -16.46
C GLU A 377 13.88 -11.02 -15.58
N PHE A 378 15.02 -10.66 -16.18
CA PHE A 378 16.26 -10.31 -15.51
C PHE A 378 16.40 -8.79 -15.39
N LEU A 379 17.16 -8.33 -14.38
CA LEU A 379 17.50 -6.91 -14.21
C LEU A 379 18.44 -6.45 -15.33
N ASP A 380 19.60 -7.08 -15.36
CA ASP A 380 20.64 -6.86 -16.36
C ASP A 380 20.39 -7.68 -17.63
N ASN A 381 21.07 -7.29 -18.70
CA ASN A 381 20.96 -7.99 -19.98
C ASN A 381 21.57 -9.40 -19.90
N VAL A 382 20.81 -10.40 -20.35
CA VAL A 382 21.29 -11.77 -20.56
C VAL A 382 21.48 -12.05 -22.06
N SER A 383 22.35 -13.01 -22.39
CA SER A 383 22.75 -13.24 -23.79
C SER A 383 21.67 -13.85 -24.69
N TRP A 384 20.64 -14.47 -24.11
CA TRP A 384 19.54 -15.11 -24.83
C TRP A 384 18.27 -14.26 -24.93
N GLN A 385 18.24 -13.07 -24.34
CA GLN A 385 17.09 -12.18 -24.49
C GLN A 385 16.94 -11.65 -25.92
N ASN A 386 15.75 -11.16 -26.26
CA ASN A 386 15.58 -10.39 -27.49
C ASN A 386 16.35 -9.05 -27.39
N LYS A 387 17.49 -8.98 -28.07
CA LYS A 387 18.25 -7.74 -28.29
C LYS A 387 17.50 -6.89 -29.32
N ASP A 388 17.17 -5.62 -29.09
CA ASP A 388 17.75 -4.63 -28.15
C ASP A 388 16.91 -4.33 -26.89
N TRP A 389 15.88 -5.14 -26.63
CA TRP A 389 14.79 -4.77 -25.71
C TRP A 389 14.91 -5.37 -24.33
N ALA A 390 15.62 -6.49 -24.18
CA ALA A 390 15.62 -7.30 -22.96
C ALA A 390 14.27 -7.96 -22.65
N SER A 391 13.51 -8.30 -23.70
CA SER A 391 12.27 -9.05 -23.55
C SER A 391 12.51 -10.56 -23.67
N LEU A 392 11.83 -11.30 -22.80
CA LEU A 392 11.67 -12.75 -22.79
C LEU A 392 10.16 -13.04 -22.66
N ASN A 393 9.68 -14.13 -23.29
CA ASN A 393 8.24 -14.39 -23.44
C ASN A 393 7.70 -15.53 -22.55
N ASP A 394 8.58 -16.30 -21.95
CA ASP A 394 8.31 -17.47 -21.11
C ASP A 394 7.54 -17.13 -19.82
N ALA A 395 7.86 -16.02 -19.16
CA ALA A 395 7.12 -15.55 -17.98
C ALA A 395 6.04 -14.50 -18.29
N SER A 396 5.75 -14.20 -19.56
CA SER A 396 4.80 -13.13 -19.92
C SER A 396 3.41 -13.31 -19.33
N ILE A 397 2.93 -14.54 -19.14
CA ILE A 397 1.65 -14.80 -18.49
C ILE A 397 1.65 -14.32 -17.03
N PHE A 398 2.74 -14.52 -16.30
CA PHE A 398 2.87 -14.02 -14.93
C PHE A 398 3.00 -12.51 -14.90
N HIS A 399 3.79 -11.92 -15.79
CA HIS A 399 3.92 -10.46 -15.87
C HIS A 399 2.58 -9.78 -16.15
N LEU A 400 1.78 -10.33 -17.08
CA LEU A 400 0.44 -9.84 -17.39
C LEU A 400 -0.50 -10.03 -16.19
N ASN A 401 -0.51 -11.20 -15.55
CA ASN A 401 -1.39 -11.48 -14.41
C ASN A 401 -1.01 -10.70 -13.14
N GLU A 402 0.27 -10.40 -12.89
CA GLU A 402 0.69 -9.49 -11.81
C GLU A 402 0.27 -8.04 -12.16
N GLY A 403 0.62 -7.61 -13.37
CA GLY A 403 0.37 -6.26 -13.86
C GLY A 403 -1.12 -5.94 -14.03
N ARG A 404 -2.01 -6.93 -14.13
CA ARG A 404 -3.47 -6.72 -14.26
C ARG A 404 -4.07 -5.94 -13.11
N TRP A 405 -3.46 -6.06 -11.93
CA TRP A 405 -3.83 -5.39 -10.69
C TRP A 405 -3.18 -4.01 -10.53
N CYS A 406 -2.22 -3.66 -11.38
CA CYS A 406 -1.65 -2.32 -11.40
C CYS A 406 -2.73 -1.35 -11.91
N ARG A 407 -2.97 -0.31 -11.12
CA ARG A 407 -3.97 0.72 -11.39
C ARG A 407 -3.59 1.63 -12.56
N ASP A 408 -2.31 1.65 -12.93
CA ASP A 408 -1.79 2.31 -14.13
C ASP A 408 -1.72 1.29 -15.28
N PRO A 409 -2.72 1.28 -16.18
CA PRO A 409 -2.87 0.20 -17.15
C PRO A 409 -1.80 0.23 -18.24
N ARG A 410 -0.93 1.25 -18.30
CA ARG A 410 0.17 1.32 -19.28
C ARG A 410 1.08 0.11 -19.22
N TYR A 411 1.46 -0.31 -18.02
CA TYR A 411 2.43 -1.40 -17.85
C TYR A 411 1.96 -2.71 -18.48
N LYS A 412 0.69 -3.07 -18.27
CA LYS A 412 0.10 -4.27 -18.89
C LYS A 412 -0.26 -4.07 -20.36
N GLN A 413 -0.79 -2.91 -20.74
CA GLN A 413 -1.25 -2.64 -22.11
C GLN A 413 -0.09 -2.49 -23.09
N ASP A 414 0.94 -1.73 -22.72
CA ASP A 414 2.10 -1.49 -23.55
C ASP A 414 2.93 -2.78 -23.68
N TYR A 415 3.11 -3.54 -22.59
CA TYR A 415 3.78 -4.84 -22.63
C TYR A 415 3.06 -5.83 -23.54
N ALA A 416 1.73 -5.98 -23.41
CA ALA A 416 0.95 -6.85 -24.29
C ALA A 416 1.09 -6.46 -25.77
N LYS A 417 1.02 -5.16 -26.09
CA LYS A 417 1.23 -4.66 -27.47
C LYS A 417 2.64 -4.94 -27.97
N PHE A 418 3.64 -4.74 -27.11
CA PHE A 418 5.04 -4.99 -27.44
C PHE A 418 5.28 -6.47 -27.76
N MET A 419 4.77 -7.39 -26.94
CA MET A 419 4.98 -8.84 -27.12
C MET A 419 4.42 -9.39 -28.43
N TYR A 420 3.35 -8.81 -28.96
CA TYR A 420 2.79 -9.15 -30.28
C TYR A 420 3.33 -8.29 -31.43
N SER A 421 4.24 -7.35 -31.16
CA SER A 421 4.84 -6.51 -32.18
C SER A 421 6.00 -7.20 -32.90
N LYS A 422 6.44 -6.62 -34.00
CA LYS A 422 7.65 -7.06 -34.73
C LYS A 422 8.96 -6.93 -33.93
N ASN A 423 8.93 -6.22 -32.80
CA ASN A 423 10.11 -5.98 -31.96
C ASN A 423 10.30 -7.07 -30.89
N SER A 424 9.33 -7.97 -30.73
CA SER A 424 9.42 -9.10 -29.81
C SER A 424 9.54 -10.42 -30.56
N ASN A 425 9.86 -11.49 -29.83
CA ASN A 425 9.79 -12.87 -30.31
C ASN A 425 8.72 -13.62 -29.49
N PRO A 426 7.46 -13.68 -29.97
CA PRO A 426 6.38 -14.32 -29.23
C PRO A 426 6.45 -15.85 -29.19
N ARG A 427 7.48 -16.45 -29.81
CA ARG A 427 7.68 -17.90 -29.90
C ARG A 427 9.11 -18.34 -29.56
N GLN A 428 9.85 -17.52 -28.80
CA GLN A 428 11.15 -17.94 -28.30
C GLN A 428 10.99 -19.10 -27.31
N TYR A 429 9.99 -18.98 -26.43
CA TYR A 429 9.50 -20.02 -25.54
C TYR A 429 8.00 -20.25 -25.75
N THR A 430 7.48 -21.34 -25.18
CA THR A 430 6.04 -21.58 -25.09
C THR A 430 5.34 -20.49 -24.27
N GLU A 431 4.05 -20.27 -24.52
CA GLU A 431 3.36 -19.10 -23.98
C GLU A 431 1.85 -19.29 -23.86
N ALA A 432 1.26 -18.59 -22.88
CA ALA A 432 -0.18 -18.40 -22.69
C ALA A 432 -0.57 -16.90 -22.74
N MET A 433 0.08 -16.10 -23.60
CA MET A 433 -0.07 -14.63 -23.64
C MET A 433 -1.48 -14.18 -24.01
N ALA A 434 -2.18 -14.88 -24.91
CA ALA A 434 -3.55 -14.50 -25.26
C ALA A 434 -4.48 -14.68 -24.05
N ALA A 435 -4.25 -15.72 -23.25
CA ALA A 435 -4.93 -15.89 -21.96
C ALA A 435 -4.57 -14.77 -20.97
N GLY A 436 -3.32 -14.33 -20.89
CA GLY A 436 -2.92 -13.18 -20.07
C GLY A 436 -3.61 -11.88 -20.47
N VAL A 437 -3.74 -11.60 -21.77
CA VAL A 437 -4.48 -10.43 -22.26
C VAL A 437 -5.97 -10.54 -21.95
N TRP A 438 -6.56 -11.74 -22.09
CA TRP A 438 -7.94 -11.98 -21.66
C TRP A 438 -8.14 -11.75 -20.16
N ASN A 439 -7.23 -12.25 -19.33
CA ASN A 439 -7.23 -12.06 -17.88
C ASN A 439 -7.15 -10.59 -17.46
N ASN A 440 -6.42 -9.76 -18.23
CA ASN A 440 -6.37 -8.32 -18.02
C ASN A 440 -7.74 -7.68 -18.25
N TYR A 441 -8.39 -8.03 -19.36
CA TYR A 441 -9.73 -7.56 -19.69
C TYR A 441 -10.77 -7.94 -18.63
N LEU A 442 -10.67 -9.14 -18.05
CA LEU A 442 -11.57 -9.55 -16.96
C LEU A 442 -11.43 -8.68 -15.70
N VAL A 443 -10.31 -7.97 -15.52
CA VAL A 443 -10.06 -7.09 -14.38
C VAL A 443 -10.32 -5.63 -14.71
N ASP A 444 -9.91 -5.09 -15.86
CA ASP A 444 -10.17 -3.67 -16.18
C ASP A 444 -11.51 -3.42 -16.88
N GLY A 445 -12.10 -4.43 -17.52
CA GLY A 445 -13.35 -4.31 -18.26
C GLY A 445 -13.23 -3.55 -19.59
N ASP A 446 -12.03 -3.19 -20.04
CA ASP A 446 -11.80 -2.45 -21.28
C ASP A 446 -11.42 -3.39 -22.45
N PRO A 447 -12.30 -3.61 -23.43
CA PRO A 447 -12.04 -4.53 -24.52
C PRO A 447 -11.04 -3.99 -25.56
N GLU A 448 -10.67 -2.69 -25.53
CA GLU A 448 -9.91 -2.04 -26.60
C GLU A 448 -8.59 -2.78 -26.89
N LEU A 449 -7.80 -3.07 -25.85
CA LEU A 449 -6.52 -3.80 -26.00
C LEU A 449 -6.74 -5.16 -26.65
N SER A 450 -7.61 -5.99 -26.06
CA SER A 450 -7.86 -7.37 -26.48
C SER A 450 -8.35 -7.43 -27.93
N LEU A 451 -9.28 -6.54 -28.30
CA LEU A 451 -9.79 -6.44 -29.67
C LEU A 451 -8.69 -6.02 -30.66
N SER A 452 -7.81 -5.10 -30.26
CA SER A 452 -6.70 -4.64 -31.12
C SER A 452 -5.67 -5.73 -31.41
N LEU A 453 -5.50 -6.69 -30.50
CA LEU A 453 -4.52 -7.77 -30.59
C LEU A 453 -5.10 -9.09 -31.13
N LEU A 454 -6.42 -9.19 -31.31
CA LEU A 454 -7.10 -10.43 -31.70
C LEU A 454 -6.51 -11.05 -32.98
N GLN A 455 -6.14 -10.25 -33.99
CA GLN A 455 -5.51 -10.80 -35.19
C GLN A 455 -4.11 -11.35 -34.91
N SER A 456 -3.27 -10.60 -34.19
CA SER A 456 -1.92 -11.03 -33.83
C SER A 456 -1.91 -12.32 -32.99
N MET A 457 -2.89 -12.48 -32.11
CA MET A 457 -3.07 -13.72 -31.34
C MET A 457 -3.42 -14.91 -32.24
N GLN A 458 -4.31 -14.71 -33.20
CA GLN A 458 -4.65 -15.74 -34.19
C GLN A 458 -3.42 -16.11 -35.02
N ASP A 459 -2.69 -15.12 -35.53
CA ASP A 459 -1.50 -15.33 -36.35
C ASP A 459 -0.42 -16.10 -35.58
N ASN A 460 -0.19 -15.77 -34.31
CA ASN A 460 0.76 -16.50 -33.47
C ASN A 460 0.32 -17.96 -33.24
N TYR A 461 -0.96 -18.19 -32.95
CA TYR A 461 -1.51 -19.53 -32.77
C TYR A 461 -1.38 -20.39 -34.03
N GLU A 462 -1.71 -19.83 -35.20
CA GLU A 462 -1.55 -20.55 -36.48
C GLU A 462 -0.08 -20.85 -36.79
N ALA A 463 0.83 -19.94 -36.43
CA ALA A 463 2.26 -20.20 -36.58
C ALA A 463 2.72 -21.35 -35.69
N TRP A 464 2.26 -21.43 -34.44
CA TRP A 464 2.52 -22.59 -33.58
C TRP A 464 1.98 -23.88 -34.18
N ILE A 465 0.75 -23.88 -34.73
CA ILE A 465 0.19 -25.05 -35.41
C ILE A 465 1.11 -25.51 -36.54
N LYS A 466 1.55 -24.57 -37.38
CA LYS A 466 2.43 -24.87 -38.51
C LYS A 466 3.80 -25.40 -38.07
N GLU A 467 4.34 -24.90 -36.97
CA GLU A 467 5.72 -25.15 -36.55
C GLU A 467 5.87 -26.32 -35.59
N ARG A 468 4.87 -26.60 -34.75
CA ARG A 468 5.00 -27.45 -33.54
C ARG A 468 3.80 -28.35 -33.24
N PHE A 469 2.90 -28.57 -34.19
CA PHE A 469 1.75 -29.46 -34.00
C PHE A 469 1.89 -30.76 -34.81
N ASP A 470 1.65 -31.91 -34.18
CA ASP A 470 1.58 -33.20 -34.86
C ASP A 470 0.12 -33.52 -35.18
N GLU A 471 -0.28 -33.39 -36.43
CA GLU A 471 -1.65 -33.68 -36.89
C GLU A 471 -2.09 -35.13 -36.61
N SER A 472 -1.17 -36.08 -36.60
CA SER A 472 -1.49 -37.50 -36.37
C SER A 472 -1.88 -37.78 -34.92
N LYS A 473 -1.39 -36.95 -33.99
CA LYS A 473 -1.69 -37.03 -32.56
C LYS A 473 -2.69 -35.97 -32.11
N GLY A 474 -2.78 -34.86 -32.82
CA GLY A 474 -3.58 -33.72 -32.42
C GLY A 474 -3.02 -33.01 -31.19
N LEU A 475 -1.69 -33.00 -31.03
CA LEU A 475 -0.98 -32.43 -29.88
C LEU A 475 0.20 -31.57 -30.34
N PHE A 476 0.52 -30.55 -29.55
CA PHE A 476 1.73 -29.76 -29.70
C PHE A 476 2.93 -30.45 -29.04
N TRP A 477 4.09 -30.30 -29.66
CA TRP A 477 5.37 -30.82 -29.17
C TRP A 477 6.42 -29.72 -29.09
N ILE A 478 7.31 -29.81 -28.11
CA ILE A 478 8.41 -28.87 -27.91
C ILE A 478 9.53 -29.53 -27.09
N ALA A 479 10.76 -29.07 -27.22
CA ALA A 479 11.83 -29.46 -26.30
C ALA A 479 11.71 -28.68 -24.97
N PRO A 480 12.12 -29.28 -23.83
CA PRO A 480 11.97 -28.65 -22.52
C PRO A 480 12.65 -27.30 -22.36
N LEU A 481 13.79 -27.07 -23.05
CA LEU A 481 14.48 -25.78 -23.03
C LEU A 481 13.59 -24.64 -23.58
N GLN A 482 12.90 -24.87 -24.70
CA GLN A 482 11.96 -23.89 -25.26
C GLN A 482 10.61 -23.86 -24.51
N ASP A 483 10.42 -24.70 -23.50
CA ASP A 483 9.33 -24.60 -22.53
C ASP A 483 9.80 -23.93 -21.23
N ALA A 484 11.02 -23.35 -21.22
CA ALA A 484 11.69 -22.74 -20.07
C ALA A 484 11.94 -23.69 -18.90
N THR A 485 12.11 -25.00 -19.19
CA THR A 485 12.34 -26.05 -18.19
C THR A 485 13.43 -27.02 -18.65
N GLU A 486 14.66 -26.55 -18.81
CA GLU A 486 15.81 -27.40 -19.19
C GLU A 486 16.14 -28.48 -18.15
N TYR A 487 16.74 -29.61 -18.59
CA TYR A 487 17.03 -30.77 -17.73
C TYR A 487 15.79 -31.39 -17.09
N THR A 488 14.75 -31.66 -17.87
CA THR A 488 13.60 -32.50 -17.43
C THR A 488 13.87 -33.98 -17.71
N ILE A 489 12.99 -34.87 -17.25
CA ILE A 489 13.06 -36.31 -17.56
C ILE A 489 13.12 -36.50 -19.09
N GLY A 490 12.33 -35.73 -19.84
CA GLY A 490 12.30 -35.77 -21.31
C GLY A 490 13.68 -35.62 -21.95
N SER A 491 14.38 -34.50 -21.70
CA SER A 491 15.68 -34.23 -22.31
C SER A 491 16.80 -35.11 -21.76
N ILE A 492 16.76 -35.44 -20.47
CA ILE A 492 17.79 -36.27 -19.83
C ILE A 492 17.74 -37.71 -20.36
N ASP A 493 16.56 -38.32 -20.40
CA ASP A 493 16.43 -39.69 -20.91
C ASP A 493 16.72 -39.76 -22.43
N ALA A 494 16.32 -38.73 -23.19
CA ALA A 494 16.61 -38.67 -24.62
C ALA A 494 18.11 -38.54 -24.94
N SER A 495 18.94 -38.13 -23.97
CA SER A 495 20.41 -38.12 -24.07
C SER A 495 21.06 -39.42 -23.58
N GLY A 496 20.27 -40.34 -23.01
CA GLY A 496 20.75 -41.53 -22.33
C GLY A 496 21.41 -41.21 -20.97
N GLY A 497 20.93 -40.17 -20.27
CA GLY A 497 21.42 -39.77 -18.94
C GLY A 497 22.76 -39.03 -18.93
N ARG A 498 23.24 -38.56 -20.10
CA ARG A 498 24.58 -37.97 -20.25
C ARG A 498 24.59 -36.44 -20.23
N ASP A 499 23.46 -35.83 -20.55
CA ASP A 499 23.19 -34.40 -20.59
C ASP A 499 21.67 -34.20 -20.42
N GLY A 500 21.16 -32.97 -20.53
CA GLY A 500 19.74 -32.65 -20.60
C GLY A 500 19.44 -31.21 -20.97
N PHE A 501 20.44 -30.43 -21.40
CA PHE A 501 20.25 -29.01 -21.74
C PHE A 501 19.41 -28.82 -23.01
N THR A 502 19.60 -29.67 -24.02
CA THR A 502 18.90 -29.58 -25.32
C THR A 502 18.25 -30.91 -25.72
N GLY A 503 17.36 -30.85 -26.71
CA GLY A 503 16.66 -32.01 -27.26
C GLY A 503 15.58 -32.56 -26.33
N GLY A 504 15.12 -33.78 -26.60
CA GLY A 504 14.05 -34.41 -25.83
C GLY A 504 12.68 -33.82 -26.10
N GLU A 505 12.40 -33.46 -27.36
CA GLU A 505 11.10 -32.96 -27.76
C GLU A 505 9.99 -33.93 -27.37
N THR A 506 9.00 -33.41 -26.65
CA THR A 506 7.88 -34.17 -26.11
C THR A 506 6.56 -33.44 -26.32
N PHE A 507 5.47 -34.21 -26.31
CA PHE A 507 4.11 -33.70 -26.14
C PHE A 507 3.89 -33.39 -24.66
N ARG A 508 4.04 -32.12 -24.29
CA ARG A 508 4.06 -31.67 -22.88
C ARG A 508 2.69 -31.24 -22.38
N PRO A 509 2.26 -31.59 -21.15
CA PRO A 509 1.04 -31.06 -20.55
C PRO A 509 1.04 -29.52 -20.46
N THR A 510 2.19 -28.89 -20.25
CA THR A 510 2.37 -27.43 -20.20
C THR A 510 1.95 -26.76 -21.50
N PHE A 511 2.69 -26.97 -22.58
CA PHE A 511 2.48 -26.29 -23.86
C PHE A 511 1.07 -26.52 -24.42
N ASN A 512 0.56 -27.75 -24.30
CA ASN A 512 -0.81 -28.08 -24.72
C ASN A 512 -1.86 -27.33 -23.88
N SER A 513 -1.65 -27.20 -22.55
CA SER A 513 -2.53 -26.39 -21.69
C SER A 513 -2.50 -24.91 -22.08
N TYR A 514 -1.31 -24.36 -22.36
CA TYR A 514 -1.18 -22.96 -22.79
C TYR A 514 -1.92 -22.69 -24.09
N GLN A 515 -1.83 -23.59 -25.07
CA GLN A 515 -2.54 -23.44 -26.34
C GLN A 515 -4.06 -23.64 -26.17
N ILE A 516 -4.54 -24.48 -25.24
CA ILE A 516 -5.97 -24.52 -24.90
C ILE A 516 -6.42 -23.17 -24.33
N ALA A 517 -5.65 -22.60 -23.40
CA ALA A 517 -5.96 -21.31 -22.79
C ALA A 517 -5.98 -20.17 -23.82
N ASN A 518 -4.98 -20.13 -24.71
CA ASN A 518 -4.91 -19.15 -25.79
C ASN A 518 -6.08 -19.28 -26.77
N ALA A 519 -6.45 -20.49 -27.16
CA ALA A 519 -7.60 -20.71 -28.04
C ALA A 519 -8.92 -20.24 -27.40
N ARG A 520 -9.14 -20.56 -26.11
CA ARG A 520 -10.32 -20.07 -25.36
C ARG A 520 -10.34 -18.54 -25.28
N ALA A 521 -9.20 -17.92 -25.00
CA ALA A 521 -9.07 -16.46 -24.96
C ALA A 521 -9.42 -15.82 -26.32
N ILE A 522 -8.86 -16.35 -27.42
CA ILE A 522 -9.16 -15.87 -28.78
C ILE A 522 -10.66 -15.99 -29.08
N ALA A 523 -11.28 -17.13 -28.76
CA ALA A 523 -12.72 -17.33 -28.95
C ALA A 523 -13.54 -16.33 -28.12
N ASN A 524 -13.18 -16.10 -26.86
CA ASN A 524 -13.89 -15.15 -25.99
C ASN A 524 -13.77 -13.70 -26.51
N ILE A 525 -12.59 -13.29 -26.97
CA ILE A 525 -12.37 -11.95 -27.53
C ILE A 525 -13.12 -11.80 -28.86
N ALA A 526 -13.09 -12.82 -29.72
CA ALA A 526 -13.85 -12.84 -30.98
C ALA A 526 -15.36 -12.74 -30.74
N LYS A 527 -15.87 -13.34 -29.66
CA LYS A 527 -17.27 -13.21 -29.25
C LYS A 527 -17.64 -11.77 -28.92
N ILE A 528 -16.76 -11.02 -28.25
CA ILE A 528 -16.96 -9.58 -28.00
C ILE A 528 -17.03 -8.80 -29.32
N LYS A 529 -16.19 -9.15 -30.29
CA LYS A 529 -16.18 -8.55 -31.63
C LYS A 529 -17.41 -8.92 -32.48
N GLY A 530 -18.13 -9.99 -32.12
CA GLY A 530 -19.22 -10.56 -32.92
C GLY A 530 -18.76 -11.47 -34.07
N ASP A 531 -17.54 -12.00 -34.01
CA ASP A 531 -16.95 -12.87 -35.05
C ASP A 531 -17.19 -14.35 -34.75
N GLN A 532 -18.40 -14.83 -35.08
CA GLN A 532 -18.81 -16.21 -34.77
C GLN A 532 -17.92 -17.28 -35.44
N ALA A 533 -17.38 -17.01 -36.62
CA ALA A 533 -16.53 -17.97 -37.31
C ALA A 533 -15.21 -18.23 -36.55
N VAL A 534 -14.61 -17.17 -35.99
CA VAL A 534 -13.42 -17.29 -35.13
C VAL A 534 -13.79 -17.94 -33.79
N VAL A 535 -14.95 -17.60 -33.21
CA VAL A 535 -15.46 -18.25 -31.99
C VAL A 535 -15.52 -19.77 -32.17
N ASP A 536 -16.21 -20.24 -33.21
CA ASP A 536 -16.40 -21.67 -33.46
C ASP A 536 -15.06 -22.37 -33.70
N LYS A 537 -14.21 -21.80 -34.58
CA LYS A 537 -12.89 -22.35 -34.92
C LYS A 537 -12.01 -22.58 -33.69
N TYR A 538 -11.91 -21.60 -32.80
CA TYR A 538 -10.99 -21.69 -31.66
C TYR A 538 -11.59 -22.47 -30.48
N ASN A 539 -12.92 -22.46 -30.31
CA ASN A 539 -13.58 -23.37 -29.37
C ASN A 539 -13.40 -24.84 -29.78
N ASP A 540 -13.58 -25.15 -31.07
CA ASP A 540 -13.39 -26.50 -31.60
C ASP A 540 -11.95 -26.99 -31.39
N ARG A 541 -10.96 -26.12 -31.63
CA ARG A 541 -9.55 -26.42 -31.37
C ARG A 541 -9.27 -26.66 -29.89
N ALA A 542 -9.74 -25.78 -29.02
CA ALA A 542 -9.57 -25.94 -27.58
C ALA A 542 -10.20 -27.26 -27.09
N ALA A 543 -11.40 -27.60 -27.56
CA ALA A 543 -12.09 -28.83 -27.21
C ALA A 543 -11.38 -30.08 -27.74
N ALA A 544 -10.95 -30.06 -29.00
CA ALA A 544 -10.20 -31.18 -29.60
C ALA A 544 -8.87 -31.42 -28.88
N LEU A 545 -8.12 -30.34 -28.58
CA LEU A 545 -6.84 -30.42 -27.89
C LEU A 545 -6.99 -30.89 -26.44
N LYS A 546 -7.96 -30.34 -25.70
CA LYS A 546 -8.32 -30.83 -24.35
C LYS A 546 -8.59 -32.33 -24.37
N LYS A 547 -9.40 -32.80 -25.32
CA LYS A 547 -9.72 -34.23 -25.44
C LYS A 547 -8.45 -35.07 -25.64
N ARG A 548 -7.59 -34.71 -26.58
CA ARG A 548 -6.34 -35.46 -26.83
C ARG A 548 -5.41 -35.45 -25.63
N MET A 549 -5.28 -34.30 -24.97
CA MET A 549 -4.45 -34.18 -23.78
C MET A 549 -4.93 -35.07 -22.64
N GLN A 550 -6.24 -35.12 -22.40
CA GLN A 550 -6.83 -36.01 -21.38
C GLN A 550 -6.70 -37.49 -21.73
N ASP A 551 -6.95 -37.86 -22.98
CA ASP A 551 -6.91 -39.26 -23.41
C ASP A 551 -5.47 -39.81 -23.46
N ASP A 552 -4.51 -38.98 -23.89
CA ASP A 552 -3.18 -39.44 -24.24
C ASP A 552 -2.11 -39.06 -23.21
N LEU A 553 -2.17 -37.87 -22.62
CA LEU A 553 -1.13 -37.41 -21.66
C LEU A 553 -1.46 -37.78 -20.22
N TRP A 554 -2.67 -38.23 -19.92
CA TRP A 554 -2.96 -38.87 -18.64
C TRP A 554 -2.32 -40.26 -18.57
N ASN A 555 -1.55 -40.52 -17.52
CA ASN A 555 -0.98 -41.84 -17.24
C ASN A 555 -1.69 -42.47 -16.04
N SER A 556 -2.46 -43.54 -16.28
CA SER A 556 -3.22 -44.25 -15.24
C SER A 556 -2.37 -45.04 -14.25
N THR A 557 -1.11 -45.35 -14.60
CA THR A 557 -0.18 -46.03 -13.68
C THR A 557 0.39 -45.04 -12.67
N LEU A 558 0.76 -43.85 -13.13
CA LEU A 558 1.28 -42.77 -12.28
C LEU A 558 0.15 -41.93 -11.64
N ASN A 559 -1.08 -42.02 -12.16
CA ASN A 559 -2.21 -41.13 -11.86
C ASN A 559 -1.84 -39.65 -12.02
N HIS A 560 -1.18 -39.31 -13.13
CA HIS A 560 -0.60 -37.99 -13.35
C HIS A 560 -0.59 -37.65 -14.85
N PHE A 561 -0.67 -36.36 -15.18
CA PHE A 561 -0.40 -35.90 -16.55
C PHE A 561 1.10 -35.88 -16.81
N ILE A 562 1.55 -36.54 -17.88
CA ILE A 562 2.98 -36.67 -18.19
C ILE A 562 3.24 -36.44 -19.67
N ASP A 563 4.49 -36.15 -19.97
CA ASP A 563 5.01 -36.05 -21.32
C ASP A 563 4.98 -37.39 -22.07
N ARG A 564 4.89 -37.30 -23.40
CA ARG A 564 5.23 -38.38 -24.33
C ARG A 564 6.27 -37.92 -25.34
N TYR A 565 7.21 -38.77 -25.71
CA TYR A 565 8.24 -38.39 -26.67
C TYR A 565 7.67 -38.12 -28.08
N TYR A 566 8.09 -37.00 -28.67
CA TYR A 566 7.94 -36.72 -30.10
C TYR A 566 9.16 -37.21 -30.91
N VAL A 567 10.31 -37.36 -30.26
CA VAL A 567 11.51 -37.94 -30.89
C VAL A 567 11.55 -39.47 -30.80
N ASP A 568 12.27 -40.08 -31.73
CA ASP A 568 12.69 -41.49 -31.68
C ASP A 568 14.21 -41.54 -31.86
N ASN A 569 14.93 -42.14 -30.91
CA ASN A 569 16.37 -42.30 -30.97
C ASN A 569 16.83 -43.62 -30.31
N GLU A 570 18.12 -43.75 -30.00
CA GLU A 570 18.67 -44.95 -29.35
C GLU A 570 18.11 -45.21 -27.95
N PHE A 571 17.76 -44.14 -27.20
CA PHE A 571 17.39 -44.19 -25.79
C PHE A 571 15.87 -44.10 -25.57
N VAL A 572 15.16 -43.34 -26.41
CA VAL A 572 13.73 -43.10 -26.27
C VAL A 572 12.99 -43.38 -27.58
N LYS A 573 11.68 -43.66 -27.48
CA LYS A 573 10.84 -44.03 -28.62
C LYS A 573 9.67 -43.08 -28.77
N TYR A 574 9.33 -42.76 -30.01
CA TYR A 574 8.18 -41.92 -30.32
C TYR A 574 6.94 -42.47 -29.60
N TRP A 575 6.16 -41.57 -29.02
CA TRP A 575 4.93 -41.84 -28.29
C TRP A 575 5.07 -42.55 -26.93
N ALA A 576 6.27 -43.03 -26.57
CA ALA A 576 6.49 -43.59 -25.25
C ALA A 576 6.34 -42.49 -24.18
N PRO A 577 5.73 -42.79 -23.02
CA PRO A 577 5.66 -41.86 -21.91
C PRO A 577 7.04 -41.64 -21.28
N ILE A 578 7.27 -40.46 -20.70
CA ILE A 578 8.38 -40.28 -19.75
C ILE A 578 8.15 -41.16 -18.51
N ARG A 579 9.22 -41.49 -17.80
CA ARG A 579 9.21 -42.51 -16.73
C ARG A 579 9.00 -41.97 -15.31
N GLY A 580 8.49 -40.76 -15.14
CA GLY A 580 8.27 -40.16 -13.82
C GLY A 580 7.24 -39.02 -13.83
N ARG A 581 6.92 -38.54 -12.63
CA ARG A 581 6.03 -37.38 -12.45
C ARG A 581 6.87 -36.11 -12.39
N GLU A 582 6.44 -35.14 -13.18
CA GLU A 582 6.95 -33.77 -13.12
C GLU A 582 5.85 -32.85 -12.61
N LEU A 583 6.21 -31.80 -11.89
CA LEU A 583 5.27 -30.79 -11.39
C LEU A 583 4.53 -30.09 -12.55
N ALA A 584 5.13 -30.07 -13.74
CA ALA A 584 4.52 -29.69 -15.01
C ALA A 584 3.15 -30.37 -15.27
N GLY A 585 2.92 -31.57 -14.73
CA GLY A 585 1.64 -32.28 -14.82
C GLY A 585 0.50 -31.64 -14.01
N MET A 586 0.77 -30.60 -13.20
CA MET A 586 -0.23 -29.81 -12.47
C MET A 586 -0.72 -28.58 -13.25
N VAL A 587 0.05 -28.11 -14.23
CA VAL A 587 -0.29 -26.97 -15.11
C VAL A 587 -1.64 -27.09 -15.83
N PRO A 588 -2.18 -28.29 -16.15
CA PRO A 588 -3.52 -28.41 -16.71
C PRO A 588 -4.60 -27.69 -15.88
N TRP A 589 -4.54 -27.78 -14.54
CA TRP A 589 -5.51 -27.11 -13.66
C TRP A 589 -5.30 -25.60 -13.56
N THR A 590 -4.09 -25.08 -13.84
CA THR A 590 -3.83 -23.63 -13.94
C THR A 590 -4.70 -22.96 -15.01
N HIS A 591 -5.13 -23.72 -16.02
CA HIS A 591 -5.86 -23.22 -17.19
C HIS A 591 -7.23 -23.89 -17.38
N ASP A 592 -7.78 -24.49 -16.31
CA ASP A 592 -9.09 -25.13 -16.29
C ASP A 592 -9.26 -26.19 -17.40
N VAL A 593 -8.21 -26.98 -17.63
CA VAL A 593 -8.18 -27.98 -18.70
C VAL A 593 -8.89 -29.27 -18.29
N PRO A 594 -8.52 -29.97 -17.19
CA PRO A 594 -9.09 -31.26 -16.87
C PRO A 594 -10.61 -31.18 -16.64
N ASP A 595 -11.30 -32.27 -16.96
CA ASP A 595 -12.66 -32.51 -16.50
C ASP A 595 -12.65 -32.75 -14.99
N ASP A 596 -13.65 -32.23 -14.28
CA ASP A 596 -13.76 -32.41 -12.84
C ASP A 596 -14.14 -33.87 -12.53
N SER A 597 -13.16 -34.69 -12.16
CA SER A 597 -13.35 -36.12 -11.92
C SER A 597 -12.46 -36.64 -10.78
N GLU A 598 -12.92 -37.70 -10.11
CA GLU A 598 -12.13 -38.40 -9.08
C GLU A 598 -10.89 -39.09 -9.66
N GLU A 599 -10.87 -39.37 -10.96
CA GLU A 599 -9.70 -39.97 -11.61
C GLU A 599 -8.55 -38.97 -11.68
N TYR A 600 -8.79 -37.80 -12.27
CA TYR A 600 -7.75 -36.79 -12.45
C TYR A 600 -7.33 -36.15 -11.12
N SER A 601 -8.25 -36.02 -10.16
CA SER A 601 -7.96 -35.40 -8.86
C SER A 601 -6.85 -36.09 -8.07
N LYS A 602 -6.59 -37.37 -8.32
CA LYS A 602 -5.50 -38.12 -7.67
C LYS A 602 -4.14 -37.48 -7.84
N ALA A 603 -3.92 -36.78 -8.96
CA ALA A 603 -2.65 -36.11 -9.21
C ALA A 603 -2.36 -34.99 -8.20
N LEU A 604 -3.41 -34.37 -7.63
CA LEU A 604 -3.31 -33.31 -6.62
C LEU A 604 -2.79 -33.84 -5.27
N GLU A 605 -2.89 -35.13 -5.01
CA GLU A 605 -2.33 -35.72 -3.79
C GLU A 605 -0.79 -35.72 -3.82
N HIS A 606 -0.19 -35.76 -5.02
CA HIS A 606 1.27 -35.83 -5.18
C HIS A 606 2.00 -34.57 -4.72
N ILE A 607 1.36 -33.40 -4.80
CA ILE A 607 1.94 -32.12 -4.34
C ILE A 607 1.83 -31.93 -2.82
N MET A 608 1.18 -32.86 -2.13
CA MET A 608 1.11 -32.90 -0.66
C MET A 608 1.90 -34.08 -0.08
N ASP A 609 2.44 -34.94 -0.93
CA ASP A 609 3.13 -36.17 -0.54
C ASP A 609 4.66 -35.95 -0.45
N PRO A 610 5.26 -36.10 0.75
CA PRO A 610 6.68 -35.87 0.96
C PRO A 610 7.60 -36.85 0.21
N GLU A 611 7.08 -38.03 -0.16
CA GLU A 611 7.82 -39.02 -0.95
C GLU A 611 7.74 -38.73 -2.47
N ARG A 612 6.95 -37.72 -2.86
CA ARG A 612 6.72 -37.32 -4.26
C ARG A 612 7.11 -35.85 -4.45
N LEU A 613 6.16 -35.00 -4.84
CA LEU A 613 6.43 -33.62 -5.28
C LEU A 613 6.49 -32.62 -4.11
N ALA A 614 6.12 -32.99 -2.88
CA ALA A 614 6.11 -32.07 -1.74
C ALA A 614 7.47 -32.04 -1.01
N GLY A 615 8.27 -31.00 -1.22
CA GLY A 615 9.47 -30.74 -0.41
C GLY A 615 9.15 -29.92 0.86
N PRO A 616 9.96 -30.05 1.93
CA PRO A 616 9.76 -29.28 3.16
C PRO A 616 9.94 -27.76 2.98
N PHE A 617 10.68 -27.31 1.96
CA PHE A 617 10.91 -25.88 1.67
C PHE A 617 10.44 -25.43 0.28
N GLY A 618 9.76 -26.29 -0.47
CA GLY A 618 9.21 -25.96 -1.78
C GLY A 618 8.75 -27.20 -2.55
N LEU A 619 8.03 -27.00 -3.64
CA LEU A 619 7.57 -28.10 -4.49
C LEU A 619 8.69 -28.57 -5.43
N ARG A 620 8.90 -29.87 -5.54
CA ARG A 620 9.92 -30.45 -6.43
C ARG A 620 9.43 -30.45 -7.86
N THR A 621 10.24 -29.98 -8.81
CA THR A 621 9.88 -30.06 -10.24
C THR A 621 9.80 -31.50 -10.74
N VAL A 622 10.54 -32.43 -10.11
CA VAL A 622 10.54 -33.88 -10.38
C VAL A 622 10.57 -34.66 -9.07
N GLU A 623 9.90 -35.80 -9.00
CA GLU A 623 9.88 -36.63 -7.79
C GLU A 623 11.25 -37.31 -7.48
N PRO A 624 11.61 -37.53 -6.21
CA PRO A 624 12.89 -38.13 -5.81
C PRO A 624 13.14 -39.56 -6.28
N SER A 625 12.11 -40.25 -6.78
CA SER A 625 12.23 -41.62 -7.31
C SER A 625 13.00 -41.68 -8.64
N TYR A 626 13.13 -40.54 -9.32
CA TYR A 626 13.83 -40.44 -10.59
C TYR A 626 15.35 -40.59 -10.40
N GLU A 627 15.96 -41.46 -11.20
CA GLU A 627 17.40 -41.81 -11.15
C GLU A 627 18.34 -40.59 -11.16
N HIS A 628 17.96 -39.55 -11.91
CA HIS A 628 18.77 -38.34 -12.04
C HIS A 628 18.20 -37.17 -11.23
N TYR A 629 17.42 -37.42 -10.18
CA TYR A 629 16.89 -36.37 -9.31
C TYR A 629 18.03 -35.52 -8.72
N MET A 630 17.92 -34.18 -8.86
CA MET A 630 18.92 -33.20 -8.40
C MET A 630 20.35 -33.40 -8.96
N GLN A 631 20.53 -34.18 -10.01
CA GLN A 631 21.81 -34.31 -10.70
C GLN A 631 22.16 -33.01 -11.44
N VAL A 632 23.42 -32.59 -11.38
CA VAL A 632 23.93 -31.35 -12.00
C VAL A 632 24.86 -31.71 -13.15
N TRP A 633 24.66 -31.10 -14.32
CA TRP A 633 25.52 -31.23 -15.50
C TRP A 633 26.22 -29.94 -15.90
N ARG A 634 25.69 -28.78 -15.50
CA ARG A 634 26.20 -27.46 -15.92
C ARG A 634 26.56 -26.57 -14.74
N TYR A 635 27.61 -25.79 -14.95
CA TYR A 635 28.16 -24.83 -13.99
C TYR A 635 28.57 -23.55 -14.72
N GLU A 636 28.43 -22.41 -14.04
CA GLU A 636 29.10 -21.16 -14.40
C GLU A 636 30.25 -20.94 -13.41
N GLY A 637 31.49 -21.21 -13.84
CA GLY A 637 32.62 -21.31 -12.92
C GLY A 637 32.44 -22.50 -11.96
N ASP A 638 32.36 -22.22 -10.67
CA ASP A 638 32.09 -23.17 -9.58
C ASP A 638 30.63 -23.18 -9.10
N HIS A 639 29.79 -22.29 -9.63
CA HIS A 639 28.38 -22.17 -9.25
C HIS A 639 27.51 -23.07 -10.13
N VAL A 640 26.51 -23.70 -9.51
CA VAL A 640 25.56 -24.58 -10.20
C VAL A 640 24.67 -23.74 -11.12
N GLU A 641 24.44 -24.23 -12.33
CA GLU A 641 23.52 -23.59 -13.28
C GLU A 641 22.08 -24.13 -13.18
N CYS A 642 21.17 -23.60 -13.99
CA CYS A 642 19.75 -23.92 -13.97
C CYS A 642 19.47 -25.40 -14.28
N HIS A 643 18.67 -26.07 -13.44
CA HIS A 643 18.19 -27.45 -13.67
C HIS A 643 16.75 -27.63 -13.19
N TRP A 644 15.96 -28.44 -13.90
CA TRP A 644 14.54 -28.70 -13.59
C TRP A 644 14.24 -30.17 -13.25
N ASN A 645 15.24 -30.96 -12.88
CA ASN A 645 15.14 -32.36 -12.49
C ASN A 645 14.97 -32.59 -10.98
N GLY A 646 14.38 -31.63 -10.24
CA GLY A 646 14.22 -31.75 -8.80
C GLY A 646 14.07 -30.42 -8.04
N PRO A 647 14.84 -29.37 -8.36
CA PRO A 647 14.80 -28.10 -7.63
C PRO A 647 13.39 -27.51 -7.51
N SER A 648 13.14 -26.72 -6.48
CA SER A 648 11.91 -25.92 -6.35
C SER A 648 12.04 -24.62 -7.13
N TRP A 649 11.14 -24.40 -8.07
CA TRP A 649 11.11 -23.20 -8.92
C TRP A 649 9.87 -22.33 -8.62
N PRO A 650 10.05 -21.05 -8.25
CA PRO A 650 8.96 -20.08 -8.11
C PRO A 650 7.99 -20.05 -9.31
N TYR A 651 8.50 -20.26 -10.54
CA TYR A 651 7.72 -20.37 -11.77
C TYR A 651 6.62 -21.44 -11.66
N GLN A 652 6.99 -22.70 -11.35
CA GLN A 652 6.00 -23.79 -11.24
C GLN A 652 5.23 -23.75 -9.92
N THR A 653 5.82 -23.24 -8.83
CA THR A 653 5.09 -22.98 -7.59
C THR A 653 3.91 -22.02 -7.83
N THR A 654 4.11 -20.97 -8.64
CA THR A 654 3.04 -20.04 -9.06
C THR A 654 1.93 -20.78 -9.81
N GLN A 655 2.29 -21.65 -10.76
CA GLN A 655 1.32 -22.41 -11.54
C GLN A 655 0.49 -23.35 -10.67
N VAL A 656 1.13 -24.05 -9.73
CA VAL A 656 0.48 -24.98 -8.80
C VAL A 656 -0.45 -24.25 -7.83
N LEU A 657 -0.03 -23.11 -7.28
CA LEU A 657 -0.90 -22.31 -6.42
C LEU A 657 -2.09 -21.74 -7.20
N THR A 658 -1.89 -21.34 -8.46
CA THR A 658 -3.00 -20.94 -9.35
C THR A 658 -3.95 -22.11 -9.61
N ALA A 659 -3.41 -23.30 -9.90
CA ALA A 659 -4.18 -24.53 -10.09
C ALA A 659 -5.03 -24.88 -8.86
N LEU A 660 -4.45 -24.85 -7.66
CA LEU A 660 -5.18 -25.04 -6.41
C LEU A 660 -6.25 -23.97 -6.21
N GLY A 661 -5.93 -22.72 -6.57
CA GLY A 661 -6.85 -21.61 -6.55
C GLY A 661 -8.09 -21.83 -7.42
N ASN A 662 -7.94 -22.47 -8.58
CA ASN A 662 -9.05 -22.84 -9.48
C ASN A 662 -9.78 -24.10 -9.00
N VAL A 663 -9.03 -25.13 -8.56
CA VAL A 663 -9.61 -26.38 -8.06
C VAL A 663 -10.56 -26.11 -6.88
N LEU A 664 -10.09 -25.36 -5.89
CA LEU A 664 -10.87 -25.02 -4.71
C LEU A 664 -12.03 -24.06 -5.00
N ASP A 665 -11.98 -23.35 -6.14
CA ASP A 665 -13.02 -22.43 -6.55
C ASP A 665 -14.18 -23.13 -7.28
N HIS A 666 -13.90 -23.94 -8.30
CA HIS A 666 -14.93 -24.44 -9.21
C HIS A 666 -14.73 -25.90 -9.70
N TYR A 667 -13.90 -26.70 -9.03
CA TYR A 667 -13.80 -28.15 -9.23
C TYR A 667 -14.31 -28.93 -8.01
N PRO A 668 -15.64 -29.03 -7.78
CA PRO A 668 -16.18 -29.60 -6.56
C PRO A 668 -15.81 -31.07 -6.31
N THR A 669 -15.54 -31.85 -7.37
CA THR A 669 -15.09 -33.24 -7.24
C THR A 669 -13.61 -33.28 -6.89
N SER A 670 -12.77 -32.55 -7.64
CA SER A 670 -11.32 -32.55 -7.46
C SER A 670 -10.89 -31.88 -6.15
N ALA A 671 -11.64 -30.87 -5.70
CA ALA A 671 -11.44 -30.20 -4.41
C ALA A 671 -11.59 -31.13 -3.20
N LYS A 672 -12.07 -32.37 -3.35
CA LYS A 672 -12.07 -33.37 -2.27
C LYS A 672 -10.68 -33.93 -1.96
N ALA A 673 -9.74 -33.84 -2.90
CA ALA A 673 -8.37 -34.35 -2.75
C ALA A 673 -7.43 -33.35 -2.03
N VAL A 674 -7.84 -32.08 -1.92
CA VAL A 674 -7.06 -30.98 -1.34
C VAL A 674 -7.96 -30.09 -0.48
N SER A 675 -7.40 -29.07 0.18
CA SER A 675 -8.18 -28.17 1.02
C SER A 675 -7.63 -26.75 1.00
N VAL A 676 -8.43 -25.78 1.46
CA VAL A 676 -7.99 -24.39 1.67
C VAL A 676 -6.79 -24.33 2.61
N LYS A 677 -6.73 -25.20 3.62
CA LYS A 677 -5.57 -25.31 4.51
C LYS A 677 -4.29 -25.71 3.76
N ASN A 678 -4.40 -26.63 2.79
CA ASN A 678 -3.26 -27.00 1.95
C ASN A 678 -2.80 -25.81 1.09
N TYR A 679 -3.73 -25.06 0.48
CA TYR A 679 -3.42 -23.84 -0.26
C TYR A 679 -2.68 -22.81 0.61
N ILE A 680 -3.19 -22.51 1.80
CA ILE A 680 -2.54 -21.55 2.73
C ILE A 680 -1.17 -22.04 3.18
N SER A 681 -1.01 -23.34 3.46
CA SER A 681 0.29 -23.92 3.86
C SER A 681 1.34 -23.75 2.76
N LEU A 682 1.00 -24.06 1.51
CA LEU A 682 1.90 -23.88 0.36
C LEU A 682 2.18 -22.42 0.06
N LEU A 683 1.17 -21.53 0.19
CA LEU A 683 1.36 -20.09 0.01
C LEU A 683 2.34 -19.51 1.04
N LYS A 684 2.27 -19.96 2.30
CA LYS A 684 3.22 -19.58 3.37
C LYS A 684 4.61 -20.16 3.15
N GLN A 685 4.72 -21.39 2.66
CA GLN A 685 6.00 -21.97 2.25
C GLN A 685 6.63 -21.14 1.13
N TYR A 686 5.83 -20.75 0.12
CA TYR A 686 6.29 -19.90 -0.95
C TYR A 686 6.67 -18.49 -0.47
N ALA A 687 5.91 -17.89 0.45
CA ALA A 687 6.28 -16.62 1.09
C ALA A 687 7.64 -16.73 1.81
N THR A 688 7.88 -17.84 2.51
CA THR A 688 9.17 -18.11 3.18
C THR A 688 10.31 -18.25 2.17
N GLN A 689 10.05 -18.86 1.00
CA GLN A 689 11.04 -19.04 -0.06
C GLN A 689 11.55 -17.70 -0.65
N HIS A 690 10.80 -16.60 -0.52
CA HIS A 690 11.25 -15.27 -0.96
C HIS A 690 12.33 -14.66 -0.03
N TYR A 691 12.55 -15.24 1.15
CA TYR A 691 13.65 -14.82 2.02
C TYR A 691 14.88 -15.65 1.68
N ASN A 692 15.88 -15.01 1.09
CA ASN A 692 17.16 -15.65 0.81
C ASN A 692 17.83 -16.04 2.13
N LYS A 693 18.06 -17.35 2.33
CA LYS A 693 18.61 -17.89 3.57
C LYS A 693 20.06 -17.50 3.82
N ASP A 694 20.81 -17.16 2.78
CA ASP A 694 22.21 -16.73 2.92
C ASP A 694 22.31 -15.33 3.53
N TYR A 695 21.32 -14.47 3.29
CA TYR A 695 21.30 -13.08 3.76
C TYR A 695 20.28 -12.80 4.87
N GLY A 696 19.24 -13.64 4.99
CA GLY A 696 18.13 -13.43 5.91
C GLY A 696 17.17 -12.30 5.51
N THR A 697 17.24 -11.84 4.25
CA THR A 697 16.47 -10.73 3.71
C THR A 697 15.62 -11.18 2.52
N LEU A 698 14.65 -10.34 2.12
CA LEU A 698 13.85 -10.59 0.94
C LEU A 698 14.70 -10.44 -0.32
N ASP A 699 14.90 -11.57 -0.99
CA ASP A 699 15.63 -11.67 -2.24
C ASP A 699 15.23 -12.98 -2.93
N LEU A 700 14.33 -12.85 -3.90
CA LEU A 700 13.83 -13.98 -4.69
C LEU A 700 14.86 -14.32 -5.78
N GLU A 701 15.32 -15.55 -5.75
CA GLU A 701 16.31 -16.13 -6.65
C GLU A 701 15.62 -17.05 -7.68
N GLU A 702 16.40 -17.57 -8.64
CA GLU A 702 15.89 -18.42 -9.72
C GLU A 702 15.24 -19.71 -9.21
N ASN A 703 15.96 -20.48 -8.38
CA ASN A 703 15.49 -21.77 -7.86
C ASN A 703 16.15 -22.14 -6.52
N TYR A 704 15.59 -23.15 -5.86
CA TYR A 704 15.93 -23.52 -4.49
C TYR A 704 16.00 -25.02 -4.31
N ASP A 705 16.84 -25.45 -3.37
CA ASP A 705 16.85 -26.82 -2.89
C ASP A 705 15.57 -27.10 -2.08
N PRO A 706 14.73 -28.07 -2.48
CA PRO A 706 13.44 -28.32 -1.85
C PRO A 706 13.56 -28.90 -0.42
N ASP A 707 14.71 -29.48 -0.06
CA ASP A 707 14.96 -30.15 1.22
C ASP A 707 15.66 -29.24 2.23
N THR A 708 16.41 -28.25 1.77
CA THR A 708 17.14 -27.30 2.63
C THR A 708 16.64 -25.86 2.53
N GLY A 709 16.00 -25.48 1.43
CA GLY A 709 15.48 -24.14 1.15
C GLY A 709 16.54 -23.08 0.82
N TYR A 710 17.78 -23.48 0.53
CA TYR A 710 18.82 -22.58 0.04
C TYR A 710 18.68 -22.35 -1.47
N PRO A 711 19.00 -21.15 -1.98
CA PRO A 711 19.09 -20.93 -3.42
C PRO A 711 20.18 -21.82 -4.04
N ILE A 712 19.97 -22.30 -5.28
CA ILE A 712 20.94 -23.18 -5.96
C ILE A 712 21.79 -22.42 -6.96
N VAL A 713 21.18 -21.64 -7.86
CA VAL A 713 21.92 -20.90 -8.89
C VAL A 713 22.68 -19.74 -8.26
N GLY A 714 22.00 -18.83 -7.56
CA GLY A 714 22.61 -17.77 -6.75
C GLY A 714 23.65 -16.93 -7.48
N LEU A 715 23.51 -16.78 -8.80
CA LEU A 715 24.41 -15.98 -9.64
C LEU A 715 24.03 -14.50 -9.54
N GLY A 716 24.91 -13.60 -9.96
CA GLY A 716 24.61 -12.17 -9.94
C GLY A 716 23.34 -11.77 -10.69
N ARG A 717 22.93 -12.55 -11.71
CA ARG A 717 21.67 -12.35 -12.46
C ARG A 717 20.42 -12.82 -11.72
N SER A 718 20.56 -13.62 -10.67
CA SER A 718 19.48 -14.32 -10.01
C SER A 718 18.73 -13.44 -8.98
N HIS A 719 19.37 -12.38 -8.48
CA HIS A 719 18.75 -11.48 -7.51
C HIS A 719 17.45 -10.85 -8.03
N HIS A 720 16.42 -10.90 -7.18
CA HIS A 720 15.11 -10.27 -7.40
C HIS A 720 14.41 -10.69 -8.69
N TYR A 721 14.59 -11.95 -9.09
CA TYR A 721 14.18 -12.50 -10.37
C TYR A 721 12.66 -12.43 -10.64
N PHE A 722 12.26 -11.93 -11.81
CA PHE A 722 10.86 -11.80 -12.18
C PHE A 722 10.42 -12.87 -13.17
N HIS A 723 10.38 -14.13 -12.70
CA HIS A 723 9.97 -15.30 -13.50
C HIS A 723 8.79 -16.05 -12.88
N SER A 724 8.01 -15.37 -12.03
CA SER A 724 6.95 -15.99 -11.24
C SER A 724 5.90 -14.96 -10.79
N GLY A 725 4.80 -15.41 -10.18
CA GLY A 725 3.67 -14.59 -9.71
C GLY A 725 3.42 -14.76 -8.20
N TYR A 726 2.94 -13.71 -7.53
CA TYR A 726 2.54 -13.75 -6.12
C TYR A 726 1.40 -12.76 -5.81
N ILE A 727 1.48 -11.52 -6.29
CA ILE A 727 0.41 -10.52 -6.17
C ILE A 727 -0.91 -11.11 -6.69
N ASP A 728 -0.86 -11.79 -7.83
CA ASP A 728 -2.03 -12.41 -8.43
C ASP A 728 -2.63 -13.52 -7.55
N LEU A 729 -1.80 -14.34 -6.91
CA LEU A 729 -2.23 -15.39 -6.00
C LEU A 729 -2.91 -14.81 -4.76
N ILE A 730 -2.42 -13.67 -4.27
CA ILE A 730 -3.05 -12.94 -3.17
C ILE A 730 -4.40 -12.40 -3.59
N LEU A 731 -4.49 -11.66 -4.69
CA LEU A 731 -5.74 -10.96 -5.05
C LEU A 731 -6.80 -11.90 -5.63
N SER A 732 -6.43 -12.85 -6.48
CA SER A 732 -7.38 -13.76 -7.14
C SER A 732 -7.69 -15.04 -6.35
N GLY A 733 -6.76 -15.50 -5.52
CA GLY A 733 -6.89 -16.74 -4.74
C GLY A 733 -7.18 -16.48 -3.27
N PHE A 734 -6.22 -15.87 -2.54
CA PHE A 734 -6.32 -15.65 -1.08
C PHE A 734 -7.49 -14.70 -0.74
N VAL A 735 -7.47 -13.48 -1.27
CA VAL A 735 -8.57 -12.50 -1.17
C VAL A 735 -9.77 -12.99 -1.96
N GLY A 736 -9.51 -13.66 -3.10
CA GLY A 736 -10.52 -14.38 -3.84
C GLY A 736 -11.33 -13.53 -4.81
N ILE A 737 -10.81 -12.41 -5.31
CA ILE A 737 -11.49 -11.64 -6.36
C ILE A 737 -11.44 -12.47 -7.64
N ARG A 738 -12.56 -13.05 -8.06
CA ARG A 738 -12.67 -13.91 -9.25
C ARG A 738 -13.07 -13.04 -10.45
N PRO A 739 -12.14 -12.75 -11.38
CA PRO A 739 -12.43 -11.82 -12.46
C PRO A 739 -13.44 -12.40 -13.45
N ARG A 740 -14.39 -11.58 -13.89
CA ARG A 740 -15.49 -11.98 -14.78
C ARG A 740 -15.61 -11.06 -15.98
N GLN A 741 -16.26 -11.58 -17.03
CA GLN A 741 -16.51 -10.82 -18.25
C GLN A 741 -17.71 -9.86 -18.11
N ASP A 742 -18.76 -10.30 -17.42
CA ASP A 742 -19.97 -9.52 -17.15
C ASP A 742 -19.75 -8.54 -16.00
N ASP A 743 -20.69 -7.62 -15.78
CA ASP A 743 -20.57 -6.56 -14.77
C ASP A 743 -20.93 -7.06 -13.36
N VAL A 744 -20.21 -8.09 -12.93
CA VAL A 744 -20.31 -8.72 -11.62
C VAL A 744 -18.91 -8.77 -10.99
N LEU A 745 -18.81 -8.26 -9.76
CA LEU A 745 -17.70 -8.52 -8.86
C LEU A 745 -18.02 -9.80 -8.09
N GLU A 746 -17.23 -10.85 -8.31
CA GLU A 746 -17.32 -12.10 -7.58
C GLU A 746 -16.14 -12.22 -6.61
N VAL A 747 -16.42 -12.56 -5.36
CA VAL A 747 -15.44 -12.72 -4.30
C VAL A 747 -15.63 -14.08 -3.62
N HIS A 748 -14.60 -14.92 -3.66
CA HIS A 748 -14.57 -16.24 -3.03
C HIS A 748 -13.20 -16.48 -2.37
N PRO A 749 -13.01 -16.01 -1.12
CA PRO A 749 -11.71 -16.05 -0.45
C PRO A 749 -11.28 -17.47 -0.10
N LEU A 750 -10.03 -17.82 -0.40
CA LEU A 750 -9.42 -19.10 -0.02
C LEU A 750 -8.54 -18.93 1.22
N VAL A 751 -9.18 -18.77 2.38
CA VAL A 751 -8.49 -18.50 3.64
C VAL A 751 -8.87 -19.52 4.72
N ASP A 752 -7.86 -20.09 5.37
CA ASP A 752 -8.05 -20.91 6.56
C ASP A 752 -8.18 -19.98 7.79
N THR A 753 -9.40 -19.85 8.32
CA THR A 753 -9.72 -18.95 9.44
C THR A 753 -9.09 -19.36 10.77
N GLU A 754 -8.47 -20.54 10.86
CA GLU A 754 -7.69 -20.95 12.03
C GLU A 754 -6.26 -20.39 12.00
N GLU A 755 -5.69 -20.17 10.81
CA GLU A 755 -4.37 -19.58 10.65
C GLU A 755 -4.42 -18.07 10.37
N ILE A 756 -5.46 -17.60 9.69
CA ILE A 756 -5.63 -16.21 9.29
C ILE A 756 -6.85 -15.62 10.00
N SER A 757 -6.60 -14.72 10.94
CA SER A 757 -7.65 -14.09 11.76
C SER A 757 -8.26 -12.85 11.09
N TYR A 758 -7.52 -12.16 10.23
CA TYR A 758 -8.00 -11.02 9.46
C TYR A 758 -7.20 -10.85 8.16
N PHE A 759 -7.83 -10.21 7.17
CA PHE A 759 -7.16 -9.60 6.03
C PHE A 759 -7.96 -8.41 5.51
N ARG A 760 -7.29 -7.49 4.81
CA ARG A 760 -7.95 -6.41 4.06
C ARG A 760 -7.15 -6.12 2.81
N ALA A 761 -7.82 -6.13 1.66
CA ALA A 761 -7.31 -5.66 0.38
C ALA A 761 -8.12 -4.43 -0.04
N GLU A 762 -7.47 -3.32 -0.33
CA GLU A 762 -8.08 -2.04 -0.70
C GLU A 762 -7.48 -1.48 -1.98
N ASN A 763 -8.15 -0.49 -2.56
CA ASN A 763 -7.72 0.16 -3.80
C ASN A 763 -7.48 -0.84 -4.94
N VAL A 764 -8.18 -1.99 -4.93
CA VAL A 764 -8.17 -2.91 -6.06
C VAL A 764 -9.00 -2.28 -7.17
N LEU A 765 -8.40 -2.01 -8.32
CA LEU A 765 -9.11 -1.45 -9.46
C LEU A 765 -9.74 -2.60 -10.26
N TYR A 766 -11.07 -2.74 -10.17
CA TYR A 766 -11.82 -3.77 -10.88
C TYR A 766 -12.96 -3.13 -11.67
N HIS A 767 -12.96 -3.34 -12.99
CA HIS A 767 -13.90 -2.74 -13.95
C HIS A 767 -14.00 -1.22 -13.78
N GLY A 768 -12.85 -0.58 -13.53
CA GLY A 768 -12.72 0.85 -13.26
C GLY A 768 -13.19 1.34 -11.89
N ARG A 769 -13.69 0.46 -11.03
CA ARG A 769 -14.19 0.79 -9.69
C ARG A 769 -13.17 0.41 -8.61
N ASN A 770 -13.14 1.16 -7.51
CA ASN A 770 -12.28 0.83 -6.37
C ASN A 770 -12.96 -0.20 -5.48
N VAL A 771 -12.38 -1.39 -5.41
CA VAL A 771 -12.88 -2.50 -4.59
C VAL A 771 -12.05 -2.64 -3.33
N THR A 772 -12.74 -2.86 -2.22
CA THR A 772 -12.17 -3.30 -0.96
C THR A 772 -12.81 -4.61 -0.54
N VAL A 773 -11.99 -5.59 -0.16
CA VAL A 773 -12.42 -6.86 0.44
C VAL A 773 -11.76 -7.00 1.81
N GLN A 774 -12.58 -7.18 2.84
CA GLN A 774 -12.13 -7.34 4.22
C GLN A 774 -12.67 -8.64 4.82
N TRP A 775 -11.84 -9.31 5.59
CA TRP A 775 -12.25 -10.32 6.56
C TRP A 775 -11.69 -9.97 7.94
N ASP A 776 -12.52 -10.06 8.98
CA ASP A 776 -12.08 -10.01 10.38
C ASP A 776 -12.90 -11.01 11.19
N LYS A 777 -12.25 -12.06 11.72
CA LYS A 777 -12.94 -13.15 12.43
C LYS A 777 -13.73 -12.64 13.65
N MET A 778 -13.22 -11.62 14.34
CA MET A 778 -13.77 -11.13 15.62
C MET A 778 -14.19 -9.65 15.58
N GLY A 779 -13.85 -8.92 14.53
CA GLY A 779 -14.04 -7.47 14.41
C GLY A 779 -13.03 -6.66 15.22
N ASN A 780 -11.95 -7.28 15.70
CA ASN A 780 -10.98 -6.62 16.59
C ASN A 780 -10.00 -5.71 15.84
N LYS A 781 -9.72 -5.99 14.56
CA LYS A 781 -8.77 -5.25 13.74
C LYS A 781 -9.45 -4.07 13.05
N TYR A 782 -10.63 -4.28 12.48
CA TYR A 782 -11.33 -3.26 11.68
C TYR A 782 -12.67 -2.78 12.26
N GLY A 783 -13.06 -3.26 13.45
CA GLY A 783 -14.26 -2.83 14.16
C GLY A 783 -15.55 -3.58 13.79
N GLU A 784 -15.52 -4.41 12.74
CA GLU A 784 -16.64 -5.21 12.28
C GLU A 784 -16.19 -6.62 11.94
N ALA A 785 -16.89 -7.63 12.45
CA ALA A 785 -16.60 -9.03 12.17
C ALA A 785 -17.22 -9.49 10.85
N GLY A 786 -16.64 -10.51 10.23
CA GLY A 786 -17.13 -11.13 9.01
C GLY A 786 -16.41 -10.68 7.74
N LEU A 787 -16.89 -11.18 6.60
CA LEU A 787 -16.51 -10.79 5.25
C LEU A 787 -17.28 -9.53 4.86
N LYS A 788 -16.60 -8.54 4.31
CA LYS A 788 -17.18 -7.27 3.87
C LYS A 788 -16.59 -6.82 2.55
N ILE A 789 -17.45 -6.35 1.65
CA ILE A 789 -17.08 -5.86 0.32
C ILE A 789 -17.55 -4.42 0.19
N GLN A 790 -16.64 -3.55 -0.25
CA GLN A 790 -16.92 -2.15 -0.55
C GLN A 790 -16.58 -1.84 -2.01
N VAL A 791 -17.40 -1.01 -2.64
CA VAL A 791 -17.15 -0.44 -3.97
C VAL A 791 -17.20 1.08 -3.83
N ASP A 792 -16.11 1.75 -4.19
CA ASP A 792 -15.90 3.20 -4.04
C ASP A 792 -16.23 3.71 -2.63
N GLY A 793 -15.82 2.92 -1.64
CA GLY A 793 -16.02 3.21 -0.22
C GLY A 793 -17.44 2.97 0.29
N GLN A 794 -18.35 2.45 -0.54
CA GLN A 794 -19.71 2.08 -0.13
C GLN A 794 -19.80 0.58 0.14
N ASP A 795 -20.41 0.19 1.26
CA ASP A 795 -20.66 -1.21 1.59
C ASP A 795 -21.70 -1.81 0.64
N VAL A 796 -21.34 -2.86 -0.08
CA VAL A 796 -22.19 -3.49 -1.10
C VAL A 796 -22.49 -4.97 -0.84
N GLY A 797 -21.70 -5.63 0.02
CA GLY A 797 -21.91 -7.02 0.40
C GLY A 797 -21.24 -7.37 1.72
N SER A 798 -21.83 -8.31 2.45
CA SER A 798 -21.26 -8.81 3.70
C SER A 798 -21.72 -10.24 4.00
N SER A 799 -20.93 -10.98 4.76
CA SER A 799 -21.31 -12.27 5.34
C SER A 799 -20.62 -12.50 6.69
N ASP A 800 -21.28 -13.22 7.61
CA ASP A 800 -20.68 -13.62 8.89
C ASP A 800 -19.56 -14.67 8.73
N LYS A 801 -19.42 -15.25 7.53
CA LYS A 801 -18.46 -16.30 7.20
C LYS A 801 -17.73 -15.97 5.89
N LEU A 802 -16.63 -16.65 5.66
CA LEU A 802 -16.01 -16.68 4.33
C LEU A 802 -16.86 -17.57 3.42
N GLU A 803 -17.47 -16.95 2.42
CA GLU A 803 -18.27 -17.62 1.40
C GLU A 803 -18.23 -16.83 0.08
N ARG A 804 -18.76 -17.42 -0.99
CA ARG A 804 -18.86 -16.77 -2.30
C ARG A 804 -19.91 -15.65 -2.24
N LEU A 805 -19.51 -14.44 -2.62
CA LEU A 805 -20.39 -13.28 -2.78
C LEU A 805 -20.32 -12.76 -4.22
N GLU A 806 -21.48 -12.43 -4.78
CA GLU A 806 -21.61 -11.83 -6.11
C GLU A 806 -22.31 -10.48 -6.02
N ILE A 807 -21.64 -9.44 -6.48
CA ILE A 807 -22.11 -8.06 -6.43
C ILE A 807 -22.23 -7.52 -7.85
N LYS A 808 -23.41 -7.04 -8.23
CA LYS A 808 -23.58 -6.32 -9.49
C LYS A 808 -22.80 -5.01 -9.43
N LEU A 809 -22.05 -4.73 -10.49
CA LEU A 809 -21.21 -3.57 -10.59
C LEU A 809 -21.60 -2.76 -11.83
N GLU A 810 -21.33 -1.45 -11.81
CA GLU A 810 -21.35 -0.64 -13.03
C GLU A 810 -19.91 -0.39 -13.45
N ARG A 811 -19.57 -0.83 -14.66
CA ARG A 811 -18.23 -0.73 -15.24
C ARG A 811 -17.90 0.71 -15.63
N GLU A 812 -16.66 1.13 -15.36
CA GLU A 812 -16.09 2.39 -15.83
C GLU A 812 -14.77 2.14 -16.57
N ILE A 813 -14.48 2.94 -17.60
CA ILE A 813 -13.21 2.85 -18.33
C ILE A 813 -12.24 3.89 -17.79
N VAL A 814 -11.05 3.43 -17.41
CA VAL A 814 -10.01 4.29 -16.83
C VAL A 814 -9.16 4.89 -17.94
N PRO A 815 -9.08 6.24 -18.06
CA PRO A 815 -8.28 6.87 -19.08
C PRO A 815 -6.79 6.64 -18.82
N VAL A 816 -6.03 6.46 -19.90
CA VAL A 816 -4.61 6.13 -19.83
C VAL A 816 -3.75 7.29 -20.34
N TYR A 817 -2.99 7.92 -19.45
CA TYR A 817 -2.06 9.00 -19.79
C TYR A 817 -0.67 8.45 -20.10
N ARG A 818 -0.18 8.62 -21.34
CA ARG A 818 1.09 8.04 -21.86
C ARG A 818 2.17 9.08 -22.16
N PRO A 819 2.82 9.67 -21.14
CA PRO A 819 4.01 10.49 -21.36
C PRO A 819 5.15 9.63 -21.93
N ILE A 820 5.82 10.14 -22.96
CA ILE A 820 6.96 9.47 -23.60
C ILE A 820 8.25 10.00 -22.99
N ALA A 821 9.07 9.12 -22.42
CA ALA A 821 10.43 9.45 -22.05
C ALA A 821 11.27 9.58 -23.33
N LYS A 822 11.72 10.80 -23.62
CA LYS A 822 12.46 11.12 -24.84
C LYS A 822 13.92 10.66 -24.76
N SER A 823 14.49 10.66 -23.56
CA SER A 823 15.92 10.38 -23.33
C SER A 823 16.27 8.91 -23.21
N ILE A 824 15.51 8.00 -23.83
CA ILE A 824 15.81 6.57 -23.77
C ILE A 824 16.80 6.17 -24.87
N GLN A 825 17.89 5.52 -24.48
CA GLN A 825 18.84 4.80 -25.34
C GLN A 825 18.73 3.31 -25.04
N LEU A 826 18.38 2.47 -26.03
CA LEU A 826 18.09 1.05 -25.76
C LEU A 826 19.35 0.21 -25.48
N GLN A 827 20.48 0.55 -26.12
CA GLN A 827 21.76 -0.15 -25.96
C GLN A 827 22.92 0.83 -25.86
N ALA A 828 23.92 0.50 -25.05
CA ALA A 828 25.15 1.28 -24.90
C ALA A 828 25.93 1.45 -26.22
N ASP A 829 25.86 0.48 -27.13
CA ASP A 829 26.52 0.52 -28.44
C ASP A 829 25.69 1.21 -29.54
N SER A 830 24.55 1.82 -29.19
CA SER A 830 23.69 2.53 -30.15
C SER A 830 24.40 3.76 -30.73
N SER A 831 24.30 3.92 -32.05
CA SER A 831 24.88 5.09 -32.76
C SER A 831 24.12 6.40 -32.52
N SER A 832 22.85 6.33 -32.09
CA SER A 832 21.98 7.45 -31.73
C SER A 832 20.81 6.95 -30.84
N PRO A 833 20.36 7.73 -29.84
CA PRO A 833 21.03 8.93 -29.32
C PRO A 833 22.41 8.57 -28.75
N LYS A 834 23.34 9.53 -28.70
CA LYS A 834 24.69 9.31 -28.15
C LYS A 834 24.75 9.83 -26.72
N VAL A 835 25.27 9.01 -25.82
CA VAL A 835 25.46 9.40 -24.41
C VAL A 835 26.93 9.70 -24.14
N SER A 836 27.21 10.63 -23.22
CA SER A 836 28.58 10.96 -22.81
C SER A 836 28.62 11.55 -21.40
N SER A 837 29.80 11.60 -20.80
CA SER A 837 29.99 12.17 -19.46
C SER A 837 31.20 13.11 -19.37
N SER A 838 31.24 13.90 -18.29
CA SER A 838 32.38 14.76 -17.95
C SER A 838 33.63 14.01 -17.50
N ILE A 839 33.48 12.71 -17.15
CA ILE A 839 34.56 11.91 -16.57
C ILE A 839 35.36 11.25 -17.70
N PRO A 840 36.68 11.50 -17.80
CA PRO A 840 37.53 10.84 -18.79
C PRO A 840 37.51 9.31 -18.60
N ASN A 841 37.35 8.57 -19.70
CA ASN A 841 37.34 7.10 -19.71
C ASN A 841 36.28 6.45 -18.79
N ALA A 842 35.15 7.12 -18.58
CA ALA A 842 34.02 6.53 -17.87
C ALA A 842 33.55 5.23 -18.55
N ASP A 843 33.15 4.26 -17.73
CA ASP A 843 32.48 3.05 -18.19
C ASP A 843 31.22 3.42 -18.98
N GLN A 844 31.22 3.09 -20.27
CA GLN A 844 30.13 3.45 -21.17
C GLN A 844 28.83 2.75 -20.81
N GLN A 845 28.89 1.54 -20.22
CA GLN A 845 27.69 0.86 -19.76
C GLN A 845 27.06 1.66 -18.61
N ARG A 846 27.86 2.12 -17.65
CA ARG A 846 27.38 2.94 -16.52
C ARG A 846 26.81 4.29 -16.94
N VAL A 847 27.36 4.91 -17.99
CA VAL A 847 26.78 6.13 -18.58
C VAL A 847 25.46 5.82 -19.29
N HIS A 848 25.38 4.66 -19.96
CA HIS A 848 24.17 4.19 -20.64
C HIS A 848 23.03 3.87 -19.66
N ASP A 849 23.33 3.26 -18.52
CA ASP A 849 22.35 2.91 -17.47
C ASP A 849 21.45 4.11 -17.11
N VAL A 850 21.99 5.34 -17.11
CA VAL A 850 21.23 6.59 -16.85
C VAL A 850 20.08 6.85 -17.83
N PHE A 851 20.11 6.21 -19.00
CA PHE A 851 19.21 6.45 -20.11
C PHE A 851 18.58 5.15 -20.63
N ASP A 852 18.75 4.04 -19.94
CA ASP A 852 18.34 2.72 -20.44
C ASP A 852 16.87 2.37 -20.16
N GLY A 853 16.21 3.23 -19.38
CA GLY A 853 14.80 3.16 -19.00
C GLY A 853 14.53 2.24 -17.82
N ARG A 854 15.54 1.81 -17.05
CA ARG A 854 15.40 0.94 -15.89
C ARG A 854 15.69 1.68 -14.59
N ILE A 855 14.91 1.38 -13.54
CA ILE A 855 15.05 2.04 -12.25
C ILE A 855 14.98 1.01 -11.14
N TRP A 856 16.06 0.88 -10.36
CA TRP A 856 16.06 0.13 -9.11
C TRP A 856 17.11 0.67 -8.12
N PHE A 857 16.94 0.30 -6.84
CA PHE A 857 17.74 0.82 -5.72
C PHE A 857 18.25 -0.30 -4.80
N TRP A 858 18.50 -1.47 -5.37
CA TRP A 858 18.98 -2.65 -4.67
C TRP A 858 20.46 -2.49 -4.24
N PRO A 859 20.82 -2.82 -2.99
CA PRO A 859 22.18 -2.61 -2.47
C PRO A 859 23.23 -3.62 -2.94
N GLU A 860 22.81 -4.74 -3.52
CA GLU A 860 23.64 -5.85 -3.95
C GLU A 860 24.66 -5.41 -5.01
N ALA A 861 25.93 -5.67 -4.76
CA ALA A 861 27.03 -5.17 -5.60
C ALA A 861 27.09 -5.81 -7.00
N THR A 862 26.41 -6.94 -7.20
CA THR A 862 26.32 -7.70 -8.45
C THR A 862 25.31 -7.13 -9.45
N ILE A 863 24.35 -6.32 -8.97
CA ILE A 863 23.27 -5.73 -9.78
C ILE A 863 23.24 -4.21 -9.64
N VAL A 864 24.41 -3.57 -9.63
CA VAL A 864 24.52 -2.10 -9.58
C VAL A 864 23.82 -1.48 -10.79
N ASN A 865 23.10 -0.37 -10.59
CA ASN A 865 22.48 0.44 -11.65
C ASN A 865 22.96 1.89 -11.61
N GLY A 866 23.40 2.42 -12.75
CA GLY A 866 23.62 3.86 -12.93
C GLY A 866 25.07 4.30 -12.92
N PHE A 867 25.25 5.62 -13.00
CA PHE A 867 26.53 6.29 -13.13
C PHE A 867 27.01 6.92 -11.82
N ASP A 868 28.26 6.64 -11.45
CA ASP A 868 28.88 7.15 -10.22
C ASP A 868 29.80 8.35 -10.47
N THR A 869 29.69 9.38 -9.63
CA THR A 869 30.70 10.45 -9.58
C THR A 869 32.00 9.96 -8.92
N PRO A 870 33.17 10.56 -9.23
CA PRO A 870 34.44 10.16 -8.63
C PRO A 870 34.44 10.35 -7.12
N GLU A 871 35.13 9.47 -6.41
CA GLU A 871 35.32 9.58 -4.96
C GLU A 871 36.13 10.83 -4.58
N GLY A 872 35.73 11.51 -3.50
CA GLY A 872 36.43 12.70 -2.98
C GLY A 872 36.31 13.95 -3.84
N ASN A 873 35.54 13.91 -4.94
CA ASN A 873 35.35 15.04 -5.84
C ASN A 873 34.06 15.80 -5.50
N THR A 874 34.16 17.11 -5.30
CA THR A 874 33.01 18.01 -5.09
C THR A 874 32.75 18.94 -6.28
N ASP A 875 33.51 18.79 -7.36
CA ASP A 875 33.29 19.47 -8.63
C ASP A 875 32.04 18.91 -9.30
N GLU A 876 31.41 19.79 -10.08
CA GLU A 876 30.25 19.43 -10.87
C GLU A 876 30.61 18.41 -11.96
N GLN A 877 29.89 17.30 -11.98
CA GLN A 877 29.96 16.28 -13.02
C GLN A 877 28.69 16.31 -13.86
N TRP A 878 28.74 15.86 -15.10
CA TRP A 878 27.57 15.80 -15.96
C TRP A 878 27.53 14.53 -16.80
N VAL A 879 26.31 14.10 -17.12
CA VAL A 879 26.03 13.13 -18.18
C VAL A 879 25.06 13.75 -19.17
N SER A 880 25.26 13.47 -20.46
CA SER A 880 24.52 14.09 -21.55
C SER A 880 24.00 13.06 -22.53
N ILE A 881 22.95 13.45 -23.24
CA ILE A 881 22.35 12.72 -24.34
C ILE A 881 22.21 13.65 -25.55
N ASP A 882 22.75 13.21 -26.68
CA ASP A 882 22.69 13.87 -27.98
C ASP A 882 21.74 13.09 -28.90
N PHE A 883 20.60 13.69 -29.20
CA PHE A 883 19.58 13.11 -30.06
C PHE A 883 19.91 13.25 -31.56
N GLY A 884 20.92 14.06 -31.92
CA GLY A 884 21.21 14.41 -33.32
C GLY A 884 20.13 15.26 -34.01
N SER A 885 19.01 15.51 -33.34
CA SER A 885 17.90 16.35 -33.79
C SER A 885 17.18 16.92 -32.57
N ASP A 886 16.60 18.10 -32.72
CA ASP A 886 15.97 18.79 -31.60
C ASP A 886 14.80 17.99 -31.00
N GLN A 887 14.84 17.83 -29.68
CA GLN A 887 13.75 17.28 -28.89
C GLN A 887 13.16 18.36 -28.00
N GLN A 888 11.83 18.44 -27.96
CA GLN A 888 11.11 19.31 -27.04
C GLN A 888 10.93 18.61 -25.69
N ALA A 889 11.25 19.31 -24.60
CA ALA A 889 10.95 18.88 -23.25
C ALA A 889 10.61 20.06 -22.33
N LYS A 890 9.73 19.83 -21.35
CA LYS A 890 9.36 20.81 -20.31
C LYS A 890 9.53 20.27 -18.89
N ARG A 891 9.90 19.00 -18.73
CA ARG A 891 10.14 18.39 -17.41
C ARG A 891 11.10 17.20 -17.48
N ALA A 892 11.66 16.85 -16.33
CA ALA A 892 12.43 15.64 -16.11
C ALA A 892 11.99 14.88 -14.86
N GLU A 893 12.18 13.56 -14.91
CA GLU A 893 12.21 12.67 -13.75
C GLU A 893 13.63 12.13 -13.62
N ILE A 894 14.18 12.20 -12.41
CA ILE A 894 15.58 11.88 -12.11
C ILE A 894 15.62 10.94 -10.91
N ALA A 895 16.31 9.81 -11.03
CA ALA A 895 16.49 8.85 -9.95
C ALA A 895 17.92 8.92 -9.40
N PHE A 896 18.05 9.09 -8.08
CA PHE A 896 19.33 9.05 -7.38
C PHE A 896 19.35 7.89 -6.39
N TYR A 897 20.45 7.15 -6.39
CA TYR A 897 20.69 6.10 -5.39
C TYR A 897 21.41 6.66 -4.16
N GLU A 898 20.98 6.20 -2.99
CA GLU A 898 21.57 6.54 -1.70
C GLU A 898 21.81 5.26 -0.91
N ASN A 899 23.03 5.15 -0.39
CA ASN A 899 23.40 4.15 0.60
C ASN A 899 24.62 4.70 1.35
N VAL A 900 24.38 5.26 2.53
CA VAL A 900 25.43 5.86 3.36
C VAL A 900 26.58 4.88 3.65
N GLU A 901 26.29 3.59 3.85
CA GLU A 901 27.33 2.58 4.14
C GLU A 901 28.25 2.34 2.95
N GLN A 902 27.73 2.47 1.72
CA GLN A 902 28.49 2.38 0.47
C GLN A 902 29.09 3.74 0.03
N GLY A 903 28.89 4.80 0.83
CA GLY A 903 29.39 6.15 0.56
C GLY A 903 28.62 6.90 -0.53
N PHE A 904 27.36 6.55 -0.78
CA PHE A 904 26.50 7.21 -1.77
C PHE A 904 25.44 8.09 -1.10
N ASN A 905 25.25 9.30 -1.64
CA ASN A 905 24.23 10.23 -1.21
C ASN A 905 23.66 11.00 -2.42
N VAL A 906 22.48 11.58 -2.24
CA VAL A 906 21.89 12.51 -3.22
C VAL A 906 22.81 13.71 -3.44
N PRO A 907 22.82 14.35 -4.63
CA PRO A 907 23.71 15.47 -4.88
C PRO A 907 23.36 16.69 -4.01
N ALA A 908 24.36 17.51 -3.70
CA ALA A 908 24.17 18.81 -3.04
C ALA A 908 23.32 19.77 -3.89
N SER A 909 23.44 19.67 -5.21
CA SER A 909 22.62 20.38 -6.19
C SER A 909 22.67 19.70 -7.55
N TYR A 910 21.64 19.90 -8.37
CA TYR A 910 21.62 19.46 -9.75
C TYR A 910 21.00 20.54 -10.64
N ARG A 911 21.34 20.52 -11.94
CA ARG A 911 20.76 21.40 -12.97
C ARG A 911 20.55 20.63 -14.26
N VAL A 912 19.50 20.98 -15.00
CA VAL A 912 19.27 20.48 -16.36
C VAL A 912 19.71 21.56 -17.34
N GLN A 913 20.51 21.17 -18.33
CA GLN A 913 21.12 22.08 -19.29
C GLN A 913 20.90 21.60 -20.71
N ILE A 914 20.83 22.57 -21.63
CA ILE A 914 20.78 22.35 -23.08
C ILE A 914 22.02 22.92 -23.74
N ASN A 915 22.41 22.35 -24.87
CA ASN A 915 23.44 22.92 -25.74
C ASN A 915 22.78 23.71 -26.87
N ASP A 916 22.96 25.02 -26.87
CA ASP A 916 22.44 25.96 -27.87
C ASP A 916 23.50 27.06 -28.06
N ASP A 917 24.45 26.87 -28.96
CA ASP A 917 25.67 27.69 -29.05
C ASP A 917 26.44 27.79 -27.71
N GLY A 918 26.44 26.70 -26.94
CA GLY A 918 27.03 26.59 -25.60
C GLY A 918 26.06 26.04 -24.56
N TRP A 919 26.58 25.59 -23.43
CA TRP A 919 25.78 25.03 -22.35
C TRP A 919 25.06 26.12 -21.55
N LYS A 920 23.74 25.99 -21.41
CA LYS A 920 22.87 26.92 -20.67
C LYS A 920 21.89 26.14 -19.82
N ASP A 921 21.56 26.64 -18.63
CA ASP A 921 20.47 26.09 -17.82
C ASP A 921 19.13 26.29 -18.53
N VAL A 922 18.21 25.33 -18.36
CA VAL A 922 16.84 25.48 -18.89
C VAL A 922 16.12 26.66 -18.22
N SER A 923 15.43 27.47 -19.02
CA SER A 923 14.82 28.73 -18.55
C SER A 923 13.54 28.49 -17.74
N GLY A 924 13.39 29.24 -16.63
CA GLY A 924 12.19 29.18 -15.79
C GLY A 924 12.02 27.86 -15.06
N ALA A 925 13.13 27.24 -14.66
CA ALA A 925 13.13 25.94 -14.01
C ALA A 925 12.59 25.99 -12.57
N ASP A 926 11.75 25.01 -12.24
CA ASP A 926 11.37 24.62 -10.89
C ASP A 926 12.03 23.27 -10.59
N TYR A 927 13.04 23.27 -9.72
CA TYR A 927 13.81 22.10 -9.34
C TYR A 927 13.32 21.57 -7.98
N GLY A 928 12.74 20.36 -7.98
CA GLY A 928 12.42 19.65 -6.75
C GLY A 928 13.69 19.30 -5.97
N LYS A 929 13.56 19.13 -4.65
CA LYS A 929 14.67 18.65 -3.81
C LYS A 929 15.09 17.24 -4.26
N PRO A 930 16.39 16.91 -4.30
CA PRO A 930 16.85 15.56 -4.56
C PRO A 930 16.21 14.55 -3.59
N VAL A 931 15.67 13.47 -4.14
CA VAL A 931 15.02 12.38 -3.40
C VAL A 931 15.93 11.16 -3.43
N ALA A 932 16.31 10.68 -2.25
CA ALA A 932 17.13 9.48 -2.07
C ALA A 932 16.30 8.22 -2.35
N ASN A 933 16.77 7.34 -3.24
CA ASN A 933 16.06 6.10 -3.61
C ASN A 933 14.59 6.34 -3.99
N GLY A 934 14.37 7.36 -4.82
CA GLY A 934 13.05 7.78 -5.30
C GLY A 934 13.16 8.69 -6.51
N ILE A 935 12.05 9.30 -6.91
CA ILE A 935 11.98 10.14 -8.13
C ILE A 935 12.02 11.63 -7.78
N THR A 936 13.12 12.28 -8.17
CA THR A 936 13.28 13.73 -8.16
C THR A 936 12.60 14.33 -9.41
N LYS A 937 11.74 15.33 -9.22
CA LYS A 937 11.01 15.99 -10.32
C LYS A 937 11.57 17.37 -10.58
N ALA A 938 11.74 17.72 -11.85
CA ALA A 938 12.09 19.07 -12.30
C ALA A 938 11.19 19.47 -13.48
N SER A 939 10.84 20.76 -13.57
CA SER A 939 10.05 21.29 -14.68
C SER A 939 10.54 22.68 -15.11
N TRP A 940 10.24 23.10 -16.34
CA TRP A 940 10.69 24.36 -16.92
C TRP A 940 9.78 24.79 -18.07
N SER A 941 10.02 25.97 -18.64
CA SER A 941 9.32 26.41 -19.85
C SER A 941 9.73 25.56 -21.05
N ALA A 942 8.76 25.01 -21.80
CA ALA A 942 9.04 24.10 -22.91
C ALA A 942 10.15 24.64 -23.85
N VAL A 943 11.22 23.86 -24.01
CA VAL A 943 12.38 24.22 -24.82
C VAL A 943 12.77 23.07 -25.74
N SER A 944 13.32 23.40 -26.90
CA SER A 944 13.71 22.47 -27.95
C SER A 944 15.22 22.51 -28.09
N ALA A 945 15.90 21.37 -27.99
CA ALA A 945 17.35 21.26 -28.14
C ALA A 945 17.77 19.86 -28.60
N GLY A 946 18.84 19.78 -29.39
CA GLY A 946 19.41 18.52 -29.86
C GLY A 946 20.23 17.77 -28.82
N THR A 947 20.83 18.47 -27.86
CA THR A 947 21.66 17.87 -26.81
C THR A 947 21.26 18.39 -25.43
N TRP A 948 21.08 17.46 -24.51
CA TRP A 948 20.66 17.73 -23.13
C TRP A 948 21.66 17.11 -22.15
N ARG A 949 21.83 17.71 -20.98
CA ARG A 949 22.61 17.09 -19.90
C ARG A 949 22.01 17.39 -18.54
N ILE A 950 22.26 16.49 -17.61
CA ILE A 950 22.11 16.74 -16.18
C ILE A 950 23.49 16.95 -15.57
N ALA A 951 23.66 18.06 -14.87
CA ALA A 951 24.85 18.40 -14.11
C ALA A 951 24.55 18.22 -12.62
N VAL A 952 25.41 17.49 -11.91
CA VAL A 952 25.25 17.15 -10.49
C VAL A 952 26.50 17.54 -9.73
N LYS A 953 26.32 18.10 -8.53
CA LYS A 953 27.40 18.39 -7.59
C LYS A 953 27.30 17.46 -6.40
N PRO A 954 28.25 16.53 -6.19
CA PRO A 954 28.25 15.65 -5.02
C PRO A 954 28.32 16.42 -3.70
N GLN A 955 27.80 15.84 -2.62
CA GLN A 955 28.02 16.38 -1.27
C GLN A 955 29.44 16.06 -0.81
N GLU A 956 30.03 16.94 -0.01
CA GLU A 956 31.36 16.71 0.57
C GLU A 956 31.42 15.38 1.33
N GLY A 957 32.41 14.55 1.01
CA GLY A 957 32.58 13.23 1.64
C GLY A 957 31.69 12.10 1.11
N SER A 958 30.92 12.32 0.04
CA SER A 958 30.07 11.28 -0.58
C SER A 958 30.11 11.32 -2.11
N ARG A 959 29.81 10.18 -2.73
CA ARG A 959 29.57 10.08 -4.18
C ARG A 959 28.08 10.25 -4.47
N THR A 960 27.76 10.69 -5.68
CA THR A 960 26.39 10.63 -6.22
C THR A 960 26.31 9.53 -7.26
N ARG A 961 25.29 8.67 -7.14
CA ARG A 961 24.91 7.70 -8.16
C ARG A 961 23.63 8.16 -8.84
N LEU A 962 23.72 8.44 -10.13
CA LEU A 962 22.60 8.80 -10.98
C LEU A 962 22.08 7.53 -11.66
N VAL A 963 20.85 7.13 -11.34
CA VAL A 963 20.24 5.88 -11.80
C VAL A 963 19.53 6.09 -13.14
N GLU A 964 18.75 7.16 -13.28
CA GLU A 964 17.96 7.42 -14.50
C GLU A 964 17.75 8.93 -14.67
N PHE A 965 17.78 9.40 -15.92
CA PHE A 965 17.45 10.77 -16.33
C PHE A 965 16.49 10.75 -17.53
N SER A 966 15.20 10.90 -17.22
CA SER A 966 14.11 10.81 -18.19
C SER A 966 13.52 12.20 -18.51
N LEU A 967 13.55 12.60 -19.79
CA LEU A 967 12.99 13.86 -20.32
C LEU A 967 11.58 13.68 -20.88
N PHE A 968 10.68 14.63 -20.61
CA PHE A 968 9.31 14.58 -21.11
C PHE A 968 8.82 15.94 -21.64
N GLU A 969 7.91 15.87 -22.61
CA GLU A 969 7.26 17.03 -23.22
C GLU A 969 6.25 17.73 -22.31
#